data_AF-A0A2D5AAF3-F1
#
_entry.id   AF-A0A2D5AAF3-F1
#
_cell.length_a   1.000
_cell.length_b   1.000
_cell.length_c   1.000
_cell.angle_alpha   90.00
_cell.angle_beta   90.00
_cell.angle_gamma   90.00
#
_symmetry.space_group_name_H-M   'P 1'
#
loop_
_entity.id
_entity.type
_entity.pdbx_description
1 polymer ?
#
loop_
_entity_poly.entity_id
_entity_poly.type
_entity_poly.pdbx_seq_one_letter_code
_entity_poly.pdbx_strand_id
1 'polypeptide(L)'
;MTKRHDGNGGWFGIILGVGAFSGTATGCAIAGAGSVRLEDTAVTLSLAVAIFGLVRLIRVGASDHGTRILALLSIASVYAVIAIFDANTDRWPDHPGHGRSVISIEGTFLDAARPEFDRPGRRDSDRDRSYVATMRVDSVSGLGDPALPLDPGDEIRVRITSGPPSVPPGVRVAVLGRLIPVGRPLNPGSGRRLLSSGPVLILVPDARLIGPVVGLDRRIHVDWPIAIRSEIRARFRRGIDAMSAFSDGVVDEDSLLWCLLTGDRGRIDDRTRVAFRRSGLSHLLAISGLHLAVVASIPWFILGWMGVGRGVRCMATAASVIGGVMLVESSPSVIRAASMIVPILTGAAIGAAFGALPLLGIVAGVMLWIDPGWIEWSGFQLSFVATSALAFSFQGARKSWFGARDSIGRSRPGMFRDRWVKLATASIVACLATLPIVESRFGMVPLALIPASILMAPLMFAFLVLIVPISIIAMIEPAFGRVFSPAIVGFDMIIREVAIRIADVSPVILTLDPGSTWTIAATILGVTAPGLVMHRGVRRTAGCVFFALVTIPMLPSTGPSIDGRLRVDMLAVGDGTAILVRTPRSTVLFDAGSSSIPGFGADTIFRGLRSLGVRRLDGIVVSHANIDHHGAIAALIGLIPTKSIVVTPAFLRRIHRTPDAPEHSSLLQAIDHAAALRIVNRMDRIPFPDGDWLVLHPQIDDDFRRTNDESMSLRVHGASPDSEGDGPIADLLLFGDLETAGVVRLMERDSTLQARVMEIPHHGSWRPVVVDLIEAVQPRIILQSTGPLRLESDRFDAASRRRIRFVTCRDGASTVTISRDGSMRVETTKSGILASVRSP
;
A
#
# COMPACT_ATOMS: atom_id res chain seq x y z
N MET A 1 47.09 -26.81 -34.03
CA MET A 1 47.14 -27.69 -32.84
C MET A 1 48.33 -27.23 -32.02
N THR A 2 48.29 -26.78 -30.76
CA THR A 2 47.31 -26.88 -29.68
C THR A 2 47.67 -25.85 -28.60
N LYS A 3 46.64 -25.14 -28.10
CA LYS A 3 46.44 -24.56 -26.75
C LYS A 3 47.55 -23.71 -26.10
N ARG A 4 47.33 -22.39 -26.04
CA ARG A 4 47.63 -21.58 -24.84
C ARG A 4 46.37 -21.51 -23.98
N HIS A 5 46.50 -21.95 -22.72
CA HIS A 5 45.47 -21.88 -21.71
C HIS A 5 45.34 -20.42 -21.23
N ASP A 6 44.23 -19.76 -21.57
CA ASP A 6 43.82 -18.52 -20.92
C ASP A 6 43.13 -18.85 -19.59
N GLY A 7 43.92 -18.90 -18.52
CA GLY A 7 43.43 -18.96 -17.15
C GLY A 7 42.89 -17.62 -16.69
N ASN A 8 41.69 -17.23 -17.13
CA ASN A 8 41.03 -15.98 -16.68
C ASN A 8 39.57 -16.16 -16.22
N GLY A 9 39.06 -17.40 -16.18
CA GLY A 9 37.81 -17.72 -15.47
C GLY A 9 37.94 -17.66 -13.94
N GLY A 10 39.18 -17.65 -13.42
CA GLY A 10 39.46 -17.67 -11.98
C GLY A 10 39.20 -16.34 -11.28
N TRP A 11 39.54 -15.19 -11.90
CA TRP A 11 39.41 -13.88 -11.25
C TRP A 11 37.96 -13.43 -11.06
N PHE A 12 37.08 -13.75 -12.01
CA PHE A 12 35.63 -13.48 -11.89
C PHE A 12 34.99 -14.37 -10.80
N GLY A 13 35.43 -15.62 -10.69
CA GLY A 13 35.03 -16.55 -9.62
C GLY A 13 35.62 -16.18 -8.25
N ILE A 14 36.81 -15.59 -8.18
CA ILE A 14 37.44 -15.12 -6.94
C ILE A 14 36.77 -13.83 -6.45
N ILE A 15 36.38 -12.90 -7.32
CA ILE A 15 35.68 -11.67 -6.92
C ILE A 15 34.23 -11.98 -6.50
N LEU A 16 33.52 -12.84 -7.23
CA LEU A 16 32.23 -13.39 -6.78
C LEU A 16 32.37 -14.25 -5.52
N GLY A 17 33.50 -14.96 -5.37
CA GLY A 17 33.83 -15.76 -4.18
C GLY A 17 34.12 -14.90 -2.95
N VAL A 18 34.77 -13.74 -3.11
CA VAL A 18 35.01 -12.78 -2.03
C VAL A 18 33.71 -12.07 -1.65
N GLY A 19 32.85 -11.74 -2.63
CA GLY A 19 31.48 -11.25 -2.39
C GLY A 19 30.58 -12.28 -1.68
N ALA A 20 30.63 -13.54 -2.11
CA ALA A 20 29.95 -14.66 -1.47
C ALA A 20 30.51 -14.94 -0.06
N PHE A 21 31.82 -14.79 0.14
CA PHE A 21 32.47 -14.91 1.46
C PHE A 21 32.02 -13.79 2.40
N SER A 22 31.93 -12.54 1.93
CA SER A 22 31.39 -11.42 2.72
C SER A 22 29.90 -11.52 3.05
N GLY A 23 29.11 -12.28 2.26
CA GLY A 23 27.71 -12.60 2.55
C GLY A 23 27.50 -13.83 3.45
N THR A 24 28.56 -14.58 3.76
CA THR A 24 28.50 -15.72 4.68
C THR A 24 28.72 -15.26 6.14
N ALA A 25 28.18 -16.02 7.09
CA ALA A 25 28.37 -15.76 8.53
C ALA A 25 29.85 -15.57 8.92
N THR A 26 30.77 -16.23 8.22
CA THR A 26 32.22 -16.14 8.43
C THR A 26 32.81 -14.81 7.94
N GLY A 27 32.30 -14.22 6.86
CA GLY A 27 32.73 -12.91 6.37
C GLY A 27 32.21 -11.76 7.23
N CYS A 28 30.99 -11.85 7.75
CA CYS A 28 30.43 -10.91 8.72
C CYS A 28 31.23 -10.91 10.04
N ALA A 29 31.71 -12.08 10.50
CA ALA A 29 32.51 -12.20 11.72
C ALA A 29 33.88 -11.50 11.62
N ILE A 30 34.48 -11.47 10.42
CA ILE A 30 35.77 -10.80 10.17
C ILE A 30 35.59 -9.28 10.01
N ALA A 31 34.48 -8.84 9.40
CA ALA A 31 34.12 -7.43 9.29
C ALA A 31 33.87 -6.76 10.65
N GLY A 32 33.31 -7.49 11.62
CA GLY A 32 33.11 -7.02 12.98
C GLY A 32 34.40 -6.76 13.78
N ALA A 33 35.57 -7.18 13.28
CA ALA A 33 36.86 -7.05 13.96
C ALA A 33 37.68 -5.81 13.55
N GLY A 34 37.26 -5.05 12.53
CA GLY A 34 38.00 -3.89 12.01
C GLY A 34 37.28 -2.57 12.22
N SER A 35 37.95 -1.59 12.85
CA SER A 35 37.43 -0.24 13.15
C SER A 35 37.24 0.68 11.93
N VAL A 36 36.99 0.12 10.75
CA VAL A 36 36.76 0.86 9.51
C VAL A 36 35.34 0.52 9.05
N ARG A 37 34.46 1.52 9.00
CA ARG A 37 33.09 1.35 8.50
C ARG A 37 33.16 0.86 7.04
N LEU A 38 32.78 -0.40 6.85
CA LEU A 38 32.78 -1.08 5.55
C LEU A 38 31.90 -0.35 4.53
N GLU A 39 30.84 0.32 5.00
CA GLU A 39 29.93 1.18 4.23
C GLU A 39 30.65 2.40 3.63
N ASP A 40 31.37 3.16 4.45
CA ASP A 40 32.14 4.34 3.99
C ASP A 40 33.25 3.92 3.01
N THR A 41 33.84 2.76 3.26
CA THR A 41 34.87 2.18 2.39
C THR A 41 34.26 1.69 1.07
N ALA A 42 33.09 1.06 1.11
CA ALA A 42 32.37 0.59 -0.07
C ALA A 42 31.81 1.75 -0.91
N VAL A 43 31.31 2.81 -0.30
CA VAL A 43 30.89 4.05 -0.99
C VAL A 43 32.10 4.73 -1.63
N THR A 44 33.17 4.94 -0.87
CA THR A 44 34.39 5.59 -1.37
C THR A 44 35.06 4.76 -2.47
N LEU A 45 35.09 3.43 -2.33
CA LEU A 45 35.64 2.51 -3.33
C LEU A 45 34.73 2.41 -4.57
N SER A 46 33.40 2.39 -4.40
CA SER A 46 32.44 2.40 -5.52
C SER A 46 32.48 3.73 -6.29
N LEU A 47 32.59 4.85 -5.58
CA LEU A 47 32.75 6.17 -6.17
C LEU A 47 34.12 6.29 -6.86
N ALA A 48 35.19 5.78 -6.24
CA ALA A 48 36.52 5.74 -6.83
C ALA A 48 36.59 4.83 -8.05
N VAL A 49 35.92 3.67 -8.06
CA VAL A 49 35.81 2.77 -9.22
C VAL A 49 34.95 3.40 -10.31
N ALA A 50 33.87 4.11 -9.96
CA ALA A 50 33.06 4.85 -10.92
C ALA A 50 33.84 6.01 -11.55
N ILE A 51 34.58 6.79 -10.74
CA ILE A 51 35.42 7.90 -11.19
C ILE A 51 36.62 7.39 -12.00
N PHE A 52 37.35 6.39 -11.51
CA PHE A 52 38.46 5.76 -12.22
C PHE A 52 37.96 5.12 -13.52
N GLY A 53 36.80 4.50 -13.48
CA GLY A 53 36.12 3.93 -14.62
C GLY A 53 35.83 4.99 -15.67
N LEU A 54 35.19 6.08 -15.26
CA LEU A 54 34.87 7.26 -16.06
C LEU A 54 36.12 7.92 -16.67
N VAL A 55 37.20 8.07 -15.89
CA VAL A 55 38.49 8.63 -16.35
C VAL A 55 39.16 7.73 -17.39
N ARG A 56 39.11 6.41 -17.21
CA ARG A 56 39.66 5.44 -18.18
C ARG A 56 38.80 5.36 -19.45
N LEU A 57 37.47 5.48 -19.30
CA LEU A 57 36.47 5.59 -20.38
C LEU A 57 36.77 6.78 -21.30
N ILE A 58 37.02 7.94 -20.70
CA ILE A 58 37.31 9.21 -21.39
C ILE A 58 38.64 9.12 -22.15
N ARG A 59 39.62 8.37 -21.62
CA ARG A 59 40.95 8.26 -22.23
C ARG A 59 41.10 7.18 -23.31
N VAL A 60 40.38 6.06 -23.23
CA VAL A 60 40.70 4.85 -24.03
C VAL A 60 39.58 4.41 -24.99
N GLY A 61 38.32 4.83 -24.77
CA GLY A 61 37.20 4.45 -25.64
C GLY A 61 36.69 3.00 -25.45
N ALA A 62 35.54 2.68 -26.06
CA ALA A 62 34.72 1.50 -25.73
C ALA A 62 34.98 0.22 -26.53
N SER A 63 36.11 0.11 -27.24
CA SER A 63 36.45 -1.09 -28.03
C SER A 63 36.97 -2.24 -27.17
N ASP A 64 37.42 -1.96 -25.94
CA ASP A 64 38.06 -2.93 -25.05
C ASP A 64 37.08 -3.68 -24.13
N HIS A 65 37.40 -4.94 -23.83
CA HIS A 65 36.65 -5.81 -22.92
C HIS A 65 36.62 -5.23 -21.49
N GLY A 66 37.69 -4.52 -21.08
CA GLY A 66 37.74 -3.78 -19.81
C GLY A 66 36.68 -2.69 -19.70
N THR A 67 36.31 -2.04 -20.80
CA THR A 67 35.29 -0.99 -20.84
C THR A 67 33.87 -1.55 -20.64
N ARG A 68 33.62 -2.80 -21.07
CA ARG A 68 32.35 -3.51 -20.81
C ARG A 68 32.21 -3.95 -19.36
N ILE A 69 33.31 -4.40 -18.75
CA ILE A 69 33.39 -4.73 -17.33
C ILE A 69 33.17 -3.46 -16.49
N LEU A 70 33.76 -2.33 -16.88
CA LEU A 70 33.51 -1.03 -16.26
C LEU A 70 32.04 -0.60 -16.32
N ALA A 71 31.34 -0.85 -17.43
CA ALA A 71 29.92 -0.53 -17.54
C ALA A 71 29.03 -1.45 -16.67
N LEU A 72 29.38 -2.73 -16.55
CA LEU A 72 28.76 -3.66 -15.61
C LEU A 72 29.03 -3.24 -14.16
N LEU A 73 30.25 -2.81 -13.85
CA LEU A 73 30.61 -2.23 -12.56
C LEU A 73 29.90 -0.91 -12.29
N SER A 74 29.58 -0.13 -13.33
CA SER A 74 28.79 1.11 -13.21
C SER A 74 27.32 0.82 -12.86
N ILE A 75 26.74 -0.24 -13.45
CA ILE A 75 25.41 -0.75 -13.08
C ILE A 75 25.43 -1.22 -11.62
N ALA A 76 26.44 -2.04 -11.27
CA ALA A 76 26.63 -2.55 -9.93
C ALA A 76 26.92 -1.44 -8.92
N SER A 77 27.61 -0.36 -9.28
CA SER A 77 27.93 0.76 -8.38
C SER A 77 26.75 1.70 -8.20
N VAL A 78 25.94 1.96 -9.23
CA VAL A 78 24.66 2.68 -9.07
C VAL A 78 23.75 1.90 -8.14
N TYR A 79 23.70 0.58 -8.32
CA TYR A 79 22.90 -0.27 -7.46
C TYR A 79 23.53 -0.46 -6.07
N ALA A 80 24.85 -0.50 -5.91
CA ALA A 80 25.51 -0.53 -4.60
C ALA A 80 25.29 0.78 -3.86
N VAL A 81 25.32 1.92 -4.54
CA VAL A 81 24.98 3.21 -3.93
C VAL A 81 23.51 3.21 -3.49
N ILE A 82 22.58 2.79 -4.36
CA ILE A 82 21.15 2.70 -4.03
C ILE A 82 20.89 1.65 -2.93
N ALA A 83 21.53 0.49 -2.99
CA ALA A 83 21.41 -0.59 -2.02
C ALA A 83 22.08 -0.23 -0.70
N ILE A 84 23.18 0.51 -0.65
CA ILE A 84 23.71 1.05 0.62
C ILE A 84 22.74 2.10 1.22
N PHE A 85 21.91 2.72 0.38
CA PHE A 85 20.82 3.60 0.83
C PHE A 85 19.51 2.87 1.17
N ASP A 86 19.38 1.57 0.89
CA ASP A 86 18.14 0.77 1.02
C ASP A 86 18.34 -0.49 1.90
N ALA A 87 19.59 -0.95 2.04
CA ALA A 87 20.00 -2.12 2.77
C ALA A 87 20.16 -1.75 4.23
N ASN A 88 19.05 -1.82 4.94
CA ASN A 88 18.94 -2.53 6.21
C ASN A 88 17.48 -2.98 6.41
N THR A 89 16.97 -3.77 5.46
CA THR A 89 15.61 -4.34 5.53
C THR A 89 15.55 -5.85 5.32
N ASP A 90 16.62 -6.59 5.60
CA ASP A 90 16.57 -8.05 5.58
C ASP A 90 17.33 -8.66 6.75
N ARG A 91 16.58 -9.01 7.80
CA ARG A 91 16.71 -10.23 8.65
C ARG A 91 15.77 -10.13 9.84
N TRP A 92 14.53 -10.60 9.68
CA TRP A 92 13.61 -10.77 10.80
C TRP A 92 13.17 -12.24 10.86
N PRO A 93 13.77 -13.06 11.74
CA PRO A 93 13.19 -14.35 12.10
C PRO A 93 11.84 -14.12 12.82
N ASP A 94 10.86 -14.96 12.52
CA ASP A 94 9.59 -15.05 13.25
C ASP A 94 9.89 -15.35 14.74
N HIS A 95 10.00 -14.32 15.58
CA HIS A 95 10.06 -14.48 17.03
C HIS A 95 8.69 -14.25 17.65
N PRO A 96 8.06 -15.28 18.25
CA PRO A 96 6.86 -15.10 19.05
C PRO A 96 7.29 -14.53 20.42
N GLY A 97 7.51 -13.22 20.49
CA GLY A 97 7.98 -12.54 21.70
C GLY A 97 7.01 -11.45 22.15
N HIS A 98 6.56 -11.51 23.40
CA HIS A 98 5.67 -10.54 24.02
C HIS A 98 6.31 -9.13 24.07
N GLY A 99 5.95 -8.25 23.12
CA GLY A 99 6.33 -6.82 23.12
C GLY A 99 5.71 -6.05 24.28
N ARG A 100 6.26 -6.20 25.49
CA ARG A 100 5.71 -5.62 26.73
C ARG A 100 6.72 -4.79 27.53
N SER A 101 7.99 -4.77 27.17
CA SER A 101 9.04 -4.01 27.87
C SER A 101 9.25 -2.64 27.20
N VAL A 102 9.40 -1.61 28.04
CA VAL A 102 9.92 -0.30 27.59
C VAL A 102 11.41 -0.48 27.30
N ILE A 103 11.83 -0.08 26.10
CA ILE A 103 13.20 -0.24 25.64
C ILE A 103 13.82 1.13 25.34
N SER A 104 15.13 1.25 25.55
CA SER A 104 15.91 2.42 25.17
C SER A 104 16.78 2.07 23.97
N ILE A 105 16.57 2.79 22.88
CA ILE A 105 17.31 2.59 21.64
C ILE A 105 18.08 3.84 21.31
N GLU A 106 19.39 3.68 21.14
CA GLU A 106 20.22 4.73 20.57
C GLU A 106 20.32 4.53 19.07
N GLY A 107 20.21 5.63 18.33
CA GLY A 107 20.24 5.61 16.89
C GLY A 107 20.32 7.00 16.29
N THR A 108 20.35 7.09 14.97
CA THR A 108 20.40 8.38 14.26
C THR A 108 19.13 8.56 13.44
N PHE A 109 18.41 9.69 13.61
CA PHE A 109 17.27 10.00 12.76
C PHE A 109 17.72 10.27 11.33
N LEU A 110 17.12 9.56 10.38
CA LEU A 110 17.46 9.64 8.96
C LEU A 110 16.76 10.81 8.26
N ASP A 111 15.56 11.15 8.72
CA ASP A 111 14.73 12.24 8.21
C ASP A 111 14.11 13.00 9.39
N ALA A 112 13.68 14.24 9.16
CA ALA A 112 12.94 15.02 10.15
C ALA A 112 11.61 14.33 10.50
N ALA A 113 11.24 14.38 11.78
CA ALA A 113 9.96 13.88 12.25
C ALA A 113 8.82 14.69 11.61
N ARG A 114 7.82 13.97 11.12
CA ARG A 114 6.72 14.52 10.35
C ARG A 114 5.43 14.32 11.11
N PRO A 115 4.46 15.24 11.06
CA PRO A 115 3.13 14.96 11.56
C PRO A 115 2.61 13.69 10.89
N GLU A 116 2.12 12.75 11.67
CA GLU A 116 1.61 11.48 11.14
C GLU A 116 0.31 11.72 10.38
N PHE A 117 -0.60 12.52 10.97
CA PHE A 117 -1.88 12.96 10.40
C PHE A 117 -2.41 14.19 11.17
N ASP A 118 -3.13 15.08 10.49
CA ASP A 118 -4.10 15.97 11.14
C ASP A 118 -5.45 15.23 11.16
N ARG A 119 -6.05 15.07 12.35
CA ARG A 119 -7.40 14.48 12.43
C ARG A 119 -8.40 15.52 11.94
N PRO A 120 -9.17 15.26 10.85
CA PRO A 120 -10.15 16.23 10.38
C PRO A 120 -11.14 16.57 11.50
N GLY A 121 -11.37 17.86 11.72
CA GLY A 121 -12.32 18.37 12.72
C GLY A 121 -11.76 18.61 14.13
N ARG A 122 -10.50 18.29 14.43
CA ARG A 122 -9.86 18.64 15.71
C ARG A 122 -8.71 19.61 15.47
N ARG A 123 -8.85 20.86 15.93
CA ARG A 123 -7.71 21.80 16.03
C ARG A 123 -6.80 21.30 17.15
N ASP A 124 -6.02 20.27 16.88
CA ASP A 124 -5.04 19.77 17.83
C ASP A 124 -3.89 20.79 17.91
N SER A 125 -3.53 21.16 19.14
CA SER A 125 -2.33 21.95 19.36
C SER A 125 -1.10 21.14 18.92
N ASP A 126 -0.01 21.75 18.48
CA ASP A 126 1.23 21.02 18.09
C ASP A 126 1.74 20.05 19.18
N ARG A 127 1.30 20.22 20.44
CA ARG A 127 1.61 19.31 21.55
C ARG A 127 0.80 18.01 21.52
N ASP A 128 -0.39 18.00 20.94
CA ASP A 128 -1.27 16.82 20.86
C ASP A 128 -1.15 16.09 19.52
N ARG A 129 -0.37 16.64 18.57
CA ARG A 129 -0.10 16.02 17.27
C ARG A 129 0.89 14.88 17.42
N SER A 130 0.60 13.76 16.74
CA SER A 130 1.50 12.64 16.61
C SER A 130 2.50 12.86 15.47
N TYR A 131 3.74 12.44 15.65
CA TYR A 131 4.80 12.54 14.66
C TYR A 131 5.40 11.17 14.32
N VAL A 132 5.95 11.01 13.13
CA VAL A 132 6.69 9.82 12.71
C VAL A 132 8.05 10.21 12.14
N ALA A 133 9.08 9.46 12.55
CA ALA A 133 10.43 9.56 12.03
C ALA A 133 10.99 8.17 11.70
N THR A 134 12.00 8.12 10.83
CA THR A 134 12.79 6.88 10.62
C THR A 134 14.13 7.05 11.31
N MET A 135 14.55 6.04 12.05
CA MET A 135 15.80 6.03 12.81
C MET A 135 16.61 4.79 12.45
N ARG A 136 17.91 4.95 12.20
CA ARG A 136 18.87 3.84 12.13
C ARG A 136 19.32 3.49 13.54
N VAL A 137 19.21 2.23 13.93
CA VAL A 137 19.63 1.72 15.24
C VAL A 137 21.15 1.66 15.31
N ASP A 138 21.75 2.30 16.31
CA ASP A 138 23.19 2.19 16.60
C ASP A 138 23.43 1.20 17.74
N SER A 139 22.57 1.19 18.76
CA SER A 139 22.60 0.21 19.85
C SER A 139 21.26 0.12 20.58
N VAL A 140 20.96 -1.06 21.12
CA VAL A 140 19.73 -1.34 21.87
C VAL A 140 20.08 -1.66 23.32
N SER A 141 19.39 -1.02 24.27
CA SER A 141 19.54 -1.30 25.70
C SER A 141 18.16 -1.52 26.34
N GLY A 142 17.97 -2.69 26.93
CA GLY A 142 16.71 -3.09 27.58
C GLY A 142 16.93 -3.52 29.02
N LEU A 143 16.05 -3.07 29.92
CA LEU A 143 15.91 -3.65 31.24
C LEU A 143 15.11 -4.96 31.12
N GLY A 144 15.81 -6.10 31.04
CA GLY A 144 15.23 -7.40 31.43
C GLY A 144 14.79 -8.37 30.34
N ASP A 145 15.12 -8.20 29.06
CA ASP A 145 14.86 -9.24 28.04
C ASP A 145 16.01 -9.32 27.01
N PRO A 146 16.76 -10.45 26.92
CA PRO A 146 18.01 -10.52 26.15
C PRO A 146 17.84 -10.81 24.65
N ALA A 147 16.61 -10.82 24.11
CA ALA A 147 16.34 -11.14 22.70
C ALA A 147 15.42 -10.09 22.05
N LEU A 148 15.93 -8.87 21.90
CA LEU A 148 15.29 -7.88 21.02
C LEU A 148 15.70 -8.19 19.58
N PRO A 149 14.78 -8.26 18.61
CA PRO A 149 15.08 -8.62 17.23
C PRO A 149 15.70 -7.45 16.42
N LEU A 150 16.44 -6.56 17.08
CA LEU A 150 17.03 -5.37 16.48
C LEU A 150 18.54 -5.45 16.53
N ASP A 151 19.17 -5.46 15.36
CA ASP A 151 20.62 -5.41 15.20
C ASP A 151 21.10 -3.97 14.93
N PRO A 152 22.34 -3.60 15.30
CA PRO A 152 22.96 -2.35 14.88
C PRO A 152 22.96 -2.22 13.35
N GLY A 153 22.42 -1.12 12.84
CA GLY A 153 22.19 -0.88 11.42
C GLY A 153 20.70 -0.88 11.05
N ASP A 154 19.85 -1.59 11.78
CA ASP A 154 18.43 -1.73 11.42
C ASP A 154 17.72 -0.37 11.33
N GLU A 155 16.88 -0.20 10.31
CA GLU A 155 15.98 0.95 10.25
C GLU A 155 14.68 0.65 10.97
N ILE A 156 14.30 1.54 11.89
CA ILE A 156 13.05 1.48 12.64
C ILE A 156 12.23 2.73 12.42
N ARG A 157 10.91 2.58 12.50
CA ARG A 157 9.97 3.69 12.47
C ARG A 157 9.66 4.09 13.91
N VAL A 158 9.89 5.35 14.24
CA VAL A 158 9.60 5.92 15.56
C VAL A 158 8.33 6.76 15.44
N ARG A 159 7.26 6.30 16.09
CA ARG A 159 5.98 7.02 16.19
C ARG A 159 5.91 7.69 17.56
N ILE A 160 5.80 9.01 17.54
CA ILE A 160 5.78 9.90 18.69
C ILE A 160 4.33 10.35 18.86
N THR A 161 3.74 10.10 20.03
CA THR A 161 2.29 10.29 20.22
C THR A 161 1.94 11.74 20.57
N SER A 162 2.82 12.45 21.29
CA SER A 162 2.65 13.86 21.62
C SER A 162 3.92 14.68 21.38
N GLY A 163 3.77 15.75 20.59
CA GLY A 163 4.75 16.81 20.40
C GLY A 163 5.84 16.51 19.36
N PRO A 164 6.44 17.55 18.75
CA PRO A 164 7.56 17.38 17.83
C PRO A 164 8.86 17.06 18.60
N PRO A 165 9.70 16.12 18.13
CA PRO A 165 11.02 15.94 18.69
C PRO A 165 11.90 17.16 18.41
N SER A 166 12.68 17.58 19.41
CA SER A 166 13.54 18.76 19.35
C SER A 166 14.90 18.52 18.67
N VAL A 167 15.11 17.32 18.11
CA VAL A 167 16.43 16.89 17.62
C VAL A 167 16.47 16.87 16.09
N PRO A 168 17.45 17.55 15.45
CA PRO A 168 17.58 17.54 14.00
C PRO A 168 18.07 16.18 13.47
N PRO A 169 17.77 15.84 12.19
CA PRO A 169 18.27 14.61 11.57
C PRO A 169 19.80 14.58 11.48
N GLY A 170 20.36 13.37 11.49
CA GLY A 170 21.81 13.16 11.52
C GLY A 170 22.44 13.27 12.92
N VAL A 171 21.71 13.74 13.93
CA VAL A 171 22.16 13.66 15.33
C VAL A 171 21.83 12.29 15.92
N ARG A 172 22.78 11.71 16.64
CA ARG A 172 22.54 10.50 17.43
C ARG A 172 21.65 10.81 18.64
N VAL A 173 20.57 10.05 18.78
CA VAL A 173 19.53 10.20 19.80
C VAL A 173 19.31 8.90 20.56
N ALA A 174 18.92 9.03 21.82
CA ALA A 174 18.34 7.95 22.60
C ALA A 174 16.82 8.13 22.60
N VAL A 175 16.10 7.05 22.28
CA VAL A 175 14.65 6.98 22.20
C VAL A 175 14.17 5.96 23.22
N LEU A 176 13.31 6.40 24.15
CA LEU A 176 12.65 5.50 25.10
C LEU A 176 11.21 5.25 24.65
N GLY A 177 10.86 3.99 24.36
CA GLY A 177 9.54 3.65 23.83
C GLY A 177 9.20 2.17 23.95
N ARG A 178 8.02 1.79 23.42
CA ARG A 178 7.56 0.41 23.34
C ARG A 178 7.72 -0.12 21.92
N LEU A 179 8.32 -1.31 21.78
CA LEU A 179 8.42 -2.00 20.50
C LEU A 179 7.05 -2.59 20.12
N ILE A 180 6.57 -2.30 18.92
CA ILE A 180 5.40 -2.95 18.32
C ILE A 180 5.95 -3.99 17.33
N PRO A 181 5.88 -5.29 17.67
CA PRO A 181 6.40 -6.33 16.79
C PRO A 181 5.65 -6.36 15.46
N VAL A 182 6.40 -6.53 14.37
CA VAL A 182 5.87 -6.78 13.03
C VAL A 182 5.33 -8.21 13.01
N GLY A 183 4.02 -8.39 13.15
CA GLY A 183 3.40 -9.71 13.34
C GLY A 183 2.54 -10.16 12.15
N ARG A 184 2.48 -11.48 11.88
CA ARG A 184 1.66 -12.18 10.86
C ARG A 184 0.39 -11.48 10.36
N PRO A 185 0.02 -11.66 9.07
CA PRO A 185 -1.04 -10.88 8.44
C PRO A 185 -2.33 -11.03 9.23
N LEU A 186 -2.88 -9.90 9.66
CA LEU A 186 -4.10 -9.90 10.45
C LEU A 186 -5.33 -10.20 9.59
N ASN A 187 -5.31 -9.94 8.29
CA ASN A 187 -6.45 -10.19 7.41
C ASN A 187 -6.08 -11.07 6.21
N PRO A 188 -7.03 -11.87 5.69
CA PRO A 188 -6.95 -12.46 4.37
C PRO A 188 -6.66 -11.38 3.32
N GLY A 189 -5.83 -11.68 2.32
CA GLY A 189 -5.52 -10.73 1.24
C GLY A 189 -4.57 -9.58 1.61
N SER A 190 -4.25 -9.40 2.89
CA SER A 190 -3.07 -8.62 3.26
C SER A 190 -1.85 -9.45 2.82
N GLY A 191 -1.28 -9.09 1.66
CA GLY A 191 -0.12 -9.80 1.13
C GLY A 191 0.98 -9.91 2.21
N ARG A 192 1.80 -10.96 2.13
CA ARG A 192 3.00 -11.15 3.00
C ARG A 192 3.83 -9.89 3.22
N ARG A 193 3.73 -8.96 2.27
CA ARG A 193 4.41 -7.67 2.15
C ARG A 193 4.14 -6.63 3.25
N LEU A 194 3.21 -6.81 4.19
CA LEU A 194 3.21 -5.90 5.35
C LEU A 194 4.27 -6.29 6.41
N LEU A 195 4.91 -7.45 6.27
CA LEU A 195 5.46 -8.15 7.44
C LEU A 195 6.87 -8.70 7.35
N SER A 196 7.50 -8.71 6.18
CA SER A 196 8.90 -9.13 6.08
C SER A 196 9.89 -7.99 5.89
N SER A 197 9.44 -6.76 5.65
CA SER A 197 10.33 -5.63 5.32
C SER A 197 9.83 -4.25 5.77
N GLY A 198 8.82 -4.20 6.64
CA GLY A 198 8.43 -2.95 7.31
C GLY A 198 9.38 -2.66 8.48
N PRO A 199 9.94 -1.44 8.60
CA PRO A 199 10.79 -1.10 9.74
C PRO A 199 10.00 -1.27 11.04
N VAL A 200 10.62 -1.86 12.06
CA VAL A 200 9.93 -2.07 13.34
C VAL A 200 9.47 -0.76 13.93
N LEU A 201 8.23 -0.75 14.39
CA LEU A 201 7.59 0.44 14.90
C LEU A 201 7.86 0.56 16.40
N ILE A 202 8.44 1.66 16.83
CA ILE A 202 8.53 2.04 18.24
C ILE A 202 7.50 3.12 18.50
N LEU A 203 6.66 2.87 19.50
CA LEU A 203 5.75 3.87 20.04
C LEU A 203 6.42 4.62 21.19
N VAL A 204 6.63 5.91 20.99
CA VAL A 204 7.12 6.87 21.97
C VAL A 204 5.92 7.68 22.44
N PRO A 205 5.54 7.62 23.72
CA PRO A 205 4.40 8.36 24.23
C PRO A 205 4.55 9.88 24.07
N ASP A 206 5.74 10.43 24.29
CA ASP A 206 5.98 11.88 24.28
C ASP A 206 7.37 12.21 23.74
N ALA A 207 7.49 13.28 22.96
CA ALA A 207 8.75 13.74 22.37
C ALA A 207 9.87 14.00 23.39
N ARG A 208 9.55 14.27 24.66
CA ARG A 208 10.55 14.45 25.74
C ARG A 208 11.34 13.18 26.05
N LEU A 209 10.84 12.01 25.63
CA LEU A 209 11.53 10.72 25.76
C LEU A 209 12.59 10.50 24.67
N ILE A 210 12.86 11.54 23.88
CA ILE A 210 13.88 11.57 22.84
C ILE A 210 14.90 12.64 23.23
N GLY A 211 16.16 12.24 23.35
CA GLY A 211 17.25 13.15 23.70
C GLY A 211 18.52 12.87 22.90
N PRO A 212 19.37 13.86 22.64
CA PRO A 212 20.66 13.64 21.98
C PRO A 212 21.57 12.80 22.88
N VAL A 213 22.28 11.83 22.29
CA VAL A 213 23.34 11.08 22.97
C VAL A 213 24.58 11.97 23.05
N VAL A 214 24.97 12.32 24.27
CA VAL A 214 26.17 13.13 24.53
C VAL A 214 27.34 12.18 24.75
N GLY A 215 28.37 12.27 23.91
CA GLY A 215 29.58 11.46 24.06
C GLY A 215 30.31 11.75 25.38
N LEU A 216 31.20 10.85 25.78
CA LEU A 216 32.07 11.03 26.97
C LEU A 216 32.91 12.33 26.89
N ASP A 217 33.14 12.83 25.68
CA ASP A 217 33.82 14.10 25.38
C ASP A 217 32.91 15.34 25.46
N ARG A 218 31.65 15.17 25.91
CA ARG A 218 30.59 16.19 25.93
C ARG A 218 30.23 16.77 24.56
N ARG A 219 30.56 16.08 23.45
CA ARG A 219 30.18 16.51 22.10
C ARG A 219 29.03 15.68 21.55
N ILE A 220 28.23 16.31 20.69
CA ILE A 220 27.17 15.65 19.93
C ILE A 220 27.78 15.13 18.63
N HIS A 221 27.67 13.83 18.39
CA HIS A 221 28.07 13.24 17.11
C HIS A 221 27.00 13.49 16.04
N VAL A 222 27.43 14.01 14.90
CA VAL A 222 26.58 14.30 13.74
C VAL A 222 27.07 13.50 12.54
N ASP A 223 26.16 12.71 11.95
CA ASP A 223 26.36 12.04 10.67
C ASP A 223 26.08 13.05 9.54
N TRP A 224 27.15 13.72 9.08
CA TRP A 224 27.07 14.79 8.08
C TRP A 224 26.41 14.39 6.76
N PRO A 225 26.67 13.21 6.17
CA PRO A 225 25.94 12.73 4.99
C PRO A 225 24.42 12.73 5.19
N ILE A 226 23.94 12.21 6.32
CA ILE A 226 22.50 12.17 6.66
C ILE A 226 21.96 13.58 6.86
N ALA A 227 22.69 14.42 7.60
CA ALA A 227 22.30 15.81 7.84
C ALA A 227 22.16 16.61 6.53
N ILE A 228 23.16 16.53 5.62
CA ILE A 228 23.14 17.21 4.32
C ILE A 228 21.97 16.70 3.46
N ARG A 229 21.76 15.39 3.39
CA ARG A 229 20.64 14.80 2.65
C ARG A 229 19.29 15.27 3.18
N SER A 230 19.14 15.28 4.51
CA SER A 230 17.91 15.71 5.17
C SER A 230 17.60 17.18 4.90
N GLU A 231 18.62 18.05 4.89
CA GLU A 231 18.47 19.47 4.58
C GLU A 231 18.13 19.70 3.11
N ILE A 232 18.74 18.96 2.18
CA ILE A 232 18.37 19.02 0.76
C ILE A 232 16.90 18.61 0.57
N ARG A 233 16.46 17.51 1.21
CA ARG A 233 15.06 17.08 1.19
C ARG A 233 14.15 18.12 1.83
N ALA A 234 14.56 18.75 2.94
CA ALA A 234 13.81 19.81 3.60
C ALA A 234 13.66 21.05 2.71
N ARG A 235 14.71 21.46 1.99
CA ARG A 235 14.64 22.55 1.00
C ARG A 235 13.70 22.21 -0.15
N PHE A 236 13.80 20.99 -0.68
CA PHE A 236 12.93 20.53 -1.75
C PHE A 236 11.46 20.59 -1.32
N ARG A 237 11.17 20.14 -0.10
CA ARG A 237 9.85 20.22 0.54
C ARG A 237 9.34 21.65 0.70
N ARG A 238 10.15 22.54 1.28
CA ARG A 238 9.80 23.97 1.39
C ARG A 238 9.49 24.58 0.01
N GLY A 239 10.22 24.17 -1.02
CA GLY A 239 9.92 24.56 -2.40
C GLY A 239 8.59 24.03 -2.91
N ILE A 240 8.20 22.80 -2.54
CA ILE A 240 6.90 22.21 -2.87
C ILE A 240 5.77 22.91 -2.11
N ASP A 241 5.91 23.11 -0.80
CA ASP A 241 4.93 23.85 0.02
C ASP A 241 4.70 25.26 -0.57
N ALA A 242 5.77 25.92 -1.01
CA ALA A 242 5.67 27.22 -1.68
C ALA A 242 4.92 27.17 -3.03
N MET A 243 5.03 26.07 -3.78
CA MET A 243 4.24 25.86 -5.00
C MET A 243 2.76 25.55 -4.71
N SER A 244 2.43 25.02 -3.53
CA SER A 244 1.05 24.80 -3.09
C SER A 244 0.46 25.93 -2.26
N ALA A 245 1.21 27.00 -1.95
CA ALA A 245 0.80 28.08 -1.05
C ALA A 245 -0.50 28.81 -1.43
N PHE A 246 -0.91 28.82 -2.70
CA PHE A 246 -2.22 29.36 -3.11
C PHE A 246 -3.40 28.56 -2.53
N SER A 247 -3.16 27.35 -2.02
CA SER A 247 -4.16 26.49 -1.39
C SER A 247 -4.51 26.89 0.05
N ASP A 248 -3.68 27.69 0.74
CA ASP A 248 -3.72 28.01 2.19
C ASP A 248 -4.96 28.80 2.68
N GLY A 249 -6.12 28.66 2.02
CA GLY A 249 -7.39 29.23 2.47
C GLY A 249 -8.65 28.70 1.78
N VAL A 250 -8.55 27.78 0.82
CA VAL A 250 -9.73 27.30 0.04
C VAL A 250 -9.78 25.77 -0.11
N VAL A 251 -8.65 25.07 0.03
CA VAL A 251 -8.58 23.61 -0.16
C VAL A 251 -7.61 23.05 0.87
N ASP A 252 -8.05 22.08 1.67
CA ASP A 252 -7.22 21.28 2.59
C ASP A 252 -5.94 20.79 1.87
N GLU A 253 -4.90 20.49 2.64
CA GLU A 253 -3.48 20.19 2.31
C GLU A 253 -3.21 19.09 1.24
N ASP A 254 -4.21 18.71 0.46
CA ASP A 254 -4.28 17.58 -0.44
C ASP A 254 -3.93 17.96 -1.88
N SER A 255 -2.67 17.78 -2.24
CA SER A 255 -2.18 18.07 -3.60
C SER A 255 -1.52 16.85 -4.25
N LEU A 256 -1.95 16.55 -5.48
CA LEU A 256 -1.30 15.56 -6.36
C LEU A 256 0.18 15.92 -6.58
N LEU A 257 0.52 17.21 -6.54
CA LEU A 257 1.89 17.73 -6.61
C LEU A 257 2.84 17.01 -5.65
N TRP A 258 2.44 16.87 -4.38
CA TRP A 258 3.24 16.23 -3.34
C TRP A 258 3.54 14.78 -3.70
N CYS A 259 2.50 14.04 -4.11
CA CYS A 259 2.64 12.66 -4.52
C CYS A 259 3.54 12.49 -5.74
N LEU A 260 3.43 13.36 -6.75
CA LEU A 260 4.21 13.24 -7.99
C LEU A 260 5.67 13.61 -7.83
N LEU A 261 6.00 14.55 -6.94
CA LEU A 261 7.38 15.00 -6.73
C LEU A 261 8.11 14.19 -5.66
N THR A 262 7.43 13.70 -4.62
CA THR A 262 8.07 13.02 -3.48
C THR A 262 7.80 11.52 -3.40
N GLY A 263 6.67 11.07 -3.98
CA GLY A 263 6.18 9.70 -3.87
C GLY A 263 5.19 9.51 -2.72
N ASP A 264 5.05 10.53 -1.87
CA ASP A 264 4.21 10.48 -0.68
C ASP A 264 2.72 10.55 -1.04
N ARG A 265 2.03 9.43 -0.82
CA ARG A 265 0.58 9.30 -1.07
C ARG A 265 -0.27 9.70 0.14
N GLY A 266 0.35 10.01 1.28
CA GLY A 266 -0.33 10.34 2.52
C GLY A 266 -1.21 11.58 2.39
N ARG A 267 -0.72 12.59 1.65
CA ARG A 267 -1.37 13.88 1.36
C ARG A 267 -2.33 13.87 0.15
N ILE A 268 -2.87 12.70 -0.21
CA ILE A 268 -3.93 12.63 -1.22
C ILE A 268 -5.23 12.36 -0.49
N ASP A 269 -6.20 13.25 -0.68
CA ASP A 269 -7.56 13.11 -0.15
C ASP A 269 -8.19 11.78 -0.59
N ASP A 270 -9.02 11.21 0.29
CA ASP A 270 -9.59 9.89 0.03
C ASP A 270 -10.52 9.87 -1.20
N ARG A 271 -11.17 11.00 -1.54
CA ARG A 271 -12.02 11.10 -2.72
C ARG A 271 -11.20 10.98 -4.02
N THR A 272 -10.10 11.71 -4.15
CA THR A 272 -9.14 11.61 -5.26
C THR A 272 -8.52 10.22 -5.29
N ARG A 273 -8.12 9.68 -4.13
CA ARG A 273 -7.54 8.34 -4.04
C ARG A 273 -8.50 7.28 -4.55
N VAL A 274 -9.79 7.35 -4.19
CA VAL A 274 -10.84 6.45 -4.70
C VAL A 274 -11.08 6.69 -6.19
N ALA A 275 -11.12 7.93 -6.66
CA ALA A 275 -11.30 8.25 -8.09
C ALA A 275 -10.17 7.67 -8.96
N PHE A 276 -8.91 7.81 -8.56
CA PHE A 276 -7.76 7.22 -9.27
C PHE A 276 -7.81 5.68 -9.26
N ARG A 277 -8.33 5.06 -8.19
CA ARG A 277 -8.56 3.60 -8.17
C ARG A 277 -9.68 3.19 -9.13
N ARG A 278 -10.84 3.85 -9.05
CA ARG A 278 -12.02 3.56 -9.88
C ARG A 278 -11.80 3.81 -11.37
N SER A 279 -10.91 4.73 -11.74
CA SER A 279 -10.52 5.01 -13.13
C SER A 279 -9.37 4.14 -13.63
N GLY A 280 -8.71 3.37 -12.75
CA GLY A 280 -7.54 2.53 -13.08
C GLY A 280 -6.22 3.32 -13.18
N LEU A 281 -6.24 4.60 -12.79
CA LEU A 281 -5.12 5.53 -12.90
C LEU A 281 -4.15 5.46 -11.70
N SER A 282 -4.36 4.60 -10.71
CA SER A 282 -3.48 4.48 -9.53
C SER A 282 -2.00 4.25 -9.87
N HIS A 283 -1.71 3.66 -11.02
CA HIS A 283 -0.34 3.46 -11.50
C HIS A 283 0.35 4.78 -11.92
N LEU A 284 -0.41 5.84 -12.24
CA LEU A 284 0.12 7.18 -12.54
C LEU A 284 0.46 7.97 -11.27
N LEU A 285 -0.11 7.61 -10.12
CA LEU A 285 0.25 8.16 -8.81
C LEU A 285 1.60 7.63 -8.31
N ALA A 286 2.07 6.50 -8.84
CA ALA A 286 3.38 5.98 -8.52
C ALA A 286 4.45 6.69 -9.36
N ILE A 287 5.56 7.07 -8.72
CA ILE A 287 6.71 7.63 -9.44
C ILE A 287 7.25 6.55 -10.38
N SER A 288 7.17 6.87 -11.67
CA SER A 288 7.40 5.94 -12.76
C SER A 288 8.65 6.32 -13.55
N GLY A 289 9.01 5.48 -14.53
CA GLY A 289 10.11 5.81 -15.45
C GLY A 289 9.87 7.10 -16.24
N LEU A 290 8.62 7.55 -16.38
CA LEU A 290 8.28 8.82 -17.01
C LEU A 290 8.80 10.02 -16.21
N HIS A 291 8.69 9.97 -14.87
CA HIS A 291 9.17 11.04 -13.99
C HIS A 291 10.68 11.21 -14.15
N LEU A 292 11.41 10.09 -14.11
CA LEU A 292 12.86 10.09 -14.27
C LEU A 292 13.31 10.45 -15.71
N ALA A 293 12.50 10.12 -16.72
CA ALA A 293 12.72 10.57 -18.09
C ALA A 293 12.56 12.10 -18.23
N VAL A 294 11.60 12.72 -17.52
CA VAL A 294 11.46 14.18 -17.47
C VAL A 294 12.69 14.80 -16.79
N VAL A 295 13.11 14.27 -15.63
CA VAL A 295 14.34 14.72 -14.94
C VAL A 295 15.56 14.60 -15.84
N ALA A 296 15.69 13.52 -16.60
CA ALA A 296 16.78 13.32 -17.56
C ALA A 296 16.70 14.31 -18.75
N SER A 297 15.49 14.67 -19.19
CA SER A 297 15.30 15.54 -20.35
C SER A 297 15.77 16.97 -20.12
N ILE A 298 15.66 17.49 -18.90
CA ILE A 298 15.97 18.89 -18.55
C ILE A 298 17.45 19.25 -18.87
N PRO A 299 18.46 18.62 -18.25
CA PRO A 299 19.86 18.93 -18.56
C PRO A 299 20.21 18.54 -20.00
N TRP A 300 19.60 17.48 -20.54
CA TRP A 300 19.85 17.05 -21.91
C TRP A 300 19.51 18.15 -22.93
N PHE A 301 18.37 18.83 -22.75
CA PHE A 301 17.92 19.90 -23.63
C PHE A 301 18.64 21.21 -23.36
N ILE A 302 18.80 21.63 -22.10
CA ILE A 302 19.47 22.88 -21.74
C ILE A 302 20.92 22.87 -22.26
N LEU A 303 21.69 21.83 -21.92
CA LEU A 303 23.08 21.73 -22.37
C LEU A 303 23.18 21.52 -23.89
N GLY A 304 22.18 20.86 -24.49
CA GLY A 304 22.08 20.74 -25.94
C GLY A 304 21.88 22.09 -26.63
N TRP A 305 21.05 22.95 -26.05
CA TRP A 305 20.81 24.30 -26.56
C TRP A 305 22.04 25.20 -26.39
N MET A 306 22.80 25.01 -25.30
CA MET A 306 24.09 25.67 -25.08
C MET A 306 25.23 25.14 -25.97
N GLY A 307 24.98 24.17 -26.86
CA GLY A 307 26.00 23.62 -27.76
C GLY A 307 27.02 22.70 -27.08
N VAL A 308 26.74 22.21 -25.87
CA VAL A 308 27.66 21.35 -25.11
C VAL A 308 27.80 19.99 -25.77
N GLY A 309 29.03 19.46 -25.79
CA GLY A 309 29.35 18.15 -26.37
C GLY A 309 28.53 16.99 -25.77
N ARG A 310 28.27 15.97 -26.60
CA ARG A 310 27.41 14.82 -26.24
C ARG A 310 27.86 14.08 -24.97
N GLY A 311 29.17 13.94 -24.74
CA GLY A 311 29.71 13.27 -23.55
C GLY A 311 29.32 13.97 -22.25
N VAL A 312 29.56 15.28 -22.18
CA VAL A 312 29.20 16.11 -21.00
C VAL A 312 27.69 16.12 -20.78
N ARG A 313 26.89 16.20 -21.86
CA ARG A 313 25.43 16.09 -21.78
C ARG A 313 24.98 14.77 -21.15
N CYS A 314 25.57 13.65 -21.56
CA CYS A 314 25.26 12.34 -20.99
C CYS A 314 25.62 12.28 -19.50
N MET A 315 26.80 12.75 -19.13
CA MET A 315 27.27 12.73 -17.74
C MET A 315 26.43 13.63 -16.82
N ALA A 316 26.15 14.86 -17.23
CA ALA A 316 25.30 15.77 -16.46
C ALA A 316 23.88 15.21 -16.29
N THR A 317 23.36 14.55 -17.33
CA THR A 317 22.05 13.89 -17.27
C THR A 317 22.06 12.67 -16.35
N ALA A 318 23.13 11.86 -16.37
CA ALA A 318 23.26 10.75 -15.44
C ALA A 318 23.34 11.23 -13.98
N ALA A 319 24.09 12.32 -13.73
CA ALA A 319 24.19 12.94 -12.41
C ALA A 319 22.85 13.49 -11.93
N SER A 320 22.06 14.14 -12.79
CA SER A 320 20.72 14.65 -12.42
C SER A 320 19.75 13.52 -12.07
N VAL A 321 19.81 12.41 -12.80
CA VAL A 321 19.00 11.22 -12.54
C VAL A 321 19.35 10.62 -11.18
N ILE A 322 20.64 10.47 -10.87
CA ILE A 322 21.10 9.96 -9.57
C ILE A 322 20.63 10.89 -8.44
N GLY A 323 20.82 12.21 -8.60
CA GLY A 323 20.35 13.20 -7.62
C GLY A 323 18.82 13.14 -7.43
N GLY A 324 18.06 12.98 -8.52
CA GLY A 324 16.60 12.84 -8.47
C GLY A 324 16.14 11.62 -7.68
N VAL A 325 16.82 10.48 -7.80
CA VAL A 325 16.51 9.27 -6.99
C VAL A 325 16.73 9.52 -5.51
N MET A 326 17.72 10.33 -5.11
CA MET A 326 17.99 10.62 -3.68
C MET A 326 16.91 11.52 -3.03
N LEU A 327 16.27 12.37 -3.83
CA LEU A 327 15.22 13.29 -3.39
C LEU A 327 13.87 12.61 -3.16
N VAL A 328 13.64 11.51 -3.88
CA VAL A 328 12.37 10.81 -3.98
C VAL A 328 12.37 9.57 -3.09
N GLU A 329 11.19 9.06 -2.74
CA GLU A 329 11.04 7.76 -2.10
C GLU A 329 11.52 6.61 -3.03
N SER A 330 12.40 5.75 -2.50
CA SER A 330 12.93 4.57 -3.18
C SER A 330 11.78 3.62 -3.52
N SER A 331 11.46 3.48 -4.81
CA SER A 331 10.49 2.48 -5.28
C SER A 331 11.09 1.65 -6.41
N PRO A 332 10.67 0.37 -6.58
CA PRO A 332 11.28 -0.48 -7.59
C PRO A 332 11.19 0.05 -9.02
N SER A 333 10.13 0.80 -9.32
CA SER A 333 9.95 1.44 -10.62
C SER A 333 10.98 2.53 -10.90
N VAL A 334 11.33 3.32 -9.86
CA VAL A 334 12.34 4.38 -9.90
C VAL A 334 13.72 3.78 -10.02
N ILE A 335 14.04 2.79 -9.18
CA ILE A 335 15.35 2.13 -9.15
C ILE A 335 15.63 1.43 -10.48
N ARG A 336 14.66 0.69 -11.04
CA ARG A 336 14.77 0.12 -12.39
C ARG A 336 14.98 1.22 -13.44
N ALA A 337 14.23 2.33 -13.39
CA ALA A 337 14.39 3.41 -14.36
C ALA A 337 15.80 4.00 -14.32
N ALA A 338 16.32 4.30 -13.13
CA ALA A 338 17.65 4.87 -12.97
C ALA A 338 18.73 3.90 -13.44
N SER A 339 18.59 2.62 -13.07
CA SER A 339 19.49 1.53 -13.45
C SER A 339 19.45 1.19 -14.95
N MET A 340 18.47 1.69 -15.69
CA MET A 340 18.46 1.64 -17.16
C MET A 340 19.00 2.93 -17.78
N ILE A 341 18.56 4.10 -17.30
CA ILE A 341 18.91 5.40 -17.87
C ILE A 341 20.40 5.70 -17.70
N VAL A 342 20.95 5.51 -16.51
CA VAL A 342 22.35 5.85 -16.22
C VAL A 342 23.32 5.05 -17.11
N PRO A 343 23.24 3.71 -17.19
CA PRO A 343 24.13 2.94 -18.08
C PRO A 343 23.96 3.27 -19.56
N ILE A 344 22.72 3.53 -20.03
CA ILE A 344 22.47 3.93 -21.42
C ILE A 344 23.17 5.25 -21.73
N LEU A 345 23.07 6.24 -20.83
CA LEU A 345 23.71 7.55 -21.00
C LEU A 345 25.24 7.43 -20.92
N THR A 346 25.77 6.70 -19.95
CA THR A 346 27.21 6.48 -19.81
C THR A 346 27.76 5.74 -21.04
N GLY A 347 27.04 4.74 -21.55
CA GLY A 347 27.36 4.06 -22.80
C GLY A 347 27.35 5.00 -24.01
N ALA A 348 26.29 5.81 -24.13
CA ALA A 348 26.17 6.79 -25.21
C ALA A 348 27.27 7.86 -25.16
N ALA A 349 27.80 8.20 -23.98
CA ALA A 349 28.92 9.12 -23.82
C ALA A 349 30.22 8.57 -24.44
N ILE A 350 30.37 7.25 -24.50
CA ILE A 350 31.62 6.56 -24.90
C ILE A 350 31.50 5.78 -26.21
N GLY A 351 30.38 5.94 -26.91
CA GLY A 351 30.10 5.25 -28.17
C GLY A 351 29.68 3.78 -28.00
N ALA A 352 29.35 3.33 -26.79
CA ALA A 352 28.79 2.01 -26.53
C ALA A 352 27.26 2.03 -26.63
N ALA A 353 26.69 0.99 -27.23
CA ALA A 353 25.24 0.80 -27.30
C ALA A 353 24.82 -0.38 -26.43
N PHE A 354 23.89 -0.15 -25.51
CA PHE A 354 23.25 -1.20 -24.72
C PHE A 354 21.92 -1.58 -25.34
N GLY A 355 21.70 -2.89 -25.55
CA GLY A 355 20.39 -3.41 -25.89
C GLY A 355 19.44 -3.27 -24.70
N ALA A 356 18.23 -2.75 -24.92
CA ALA A 356 17.26 -2.51 -23.84
C ALA A 356 16.84 -3.79 -23.11
N LEU A 357 16.63 -4.90 -23.84
CA LEU A 357 16.21 -6.19 -23.28
C LEU A 357 17.32 -6.88 -22.45
N PRO A 358 18.57 -7.03 -22.95
CA PRO A 358 19.67 -7.54 -22.13
C PRO A 358 19.91 -6.70 -20.87
N LEU A 359 19.86 -5.37 -20.99
CA LEU A 359 20.02 -4.49 -19.83
C LEU A 359 18.89 -4.68 -18.81
N LEU A 360 17.63 -4.81 -19.27
CA LEU A 360 16.49 -5.10 -18.40
C LEU A 360 16.69 -6.43 -17.63
N GLY A 361 17.20 -7.47 -18.29
CA GLY A 361 17.52 -8.74 -17.65
C GLY A 361 18.64 -8.66 -16.61
N ILE A 362 19.72 -7.92 -16.92
CA ILE A 362 20.82 -7.67 -15.97
C ILE A 362 20.31 -6.91 -14.75
N VAL A 363 19.53 -5.84 -14.96
CA VAL A 363 18.96 -5.04 -13.88
C VAL A 363 18.03 -5.91 -13.02
N ALA A 364 17.14 -6.71 -13.61
CA ALA A 364 16.31 -7.65 -12.86
C ALA A 364 17.15 -8.63 -12.02
N GLY A 365 18.21 -9.19 -12.62
CA GLY A 365 19.09 -10.15 -11.95
C GLY A 365 19.85 -9.53 -10.78
N VAL A 366 20.40 -8.33 -10.93
CA VAL A 366 21.10 -7.60 -9.86
C VAL A 366 20.14 -7.25 -8.72
N MET A 367 18.94 -6.78 -9.06
CA MET A 367 17.90 -6.45 -8.07
C MET A 367 17.54 -7.67 -7.20
N LEU A 368 17.25 -8.80 -7.84
CA LEU A 368 16.86 -10.04 -7.17
C LEU A 368 18.02 -10.75 -6.48
N TRP A 369 19.27 -10.49 -6.90
CA TRP A 369 20.46 -11.03 -6.24
C TRP A 369 20.71 -10.38 -4.89
N ILE A 370 20.37 -9.09 -4.76
CA ILE A 370 20.55 -8.33 -3.51
C ILE A 370 19.42 -8.63 -2.53
N ASP A 371 18.18 -8.53 -2.98
CA ASP A 371 17.02 -8.92 -2.18
C ASP A 371 16.04 -9.71 -3.07
N PRO A 372 15.92 -11.04 -2.86
CA PRO A 372 15.02 -11.88 -3.63
C PRO A 372 13.53 -11.57 -3.36
N GLY A 373 13.22 -10.91 -2.25
CA GLY A 373 11.87 -10.47 -1.87
C GLY A 373 11.24 -9.47 -2.84
N TRP A 374 12.05 -8.78 -3.67
CA TRP A 374 11.55 -7.84 -4.70
C TRP A 374 10.62 -8.49 -5.71
N ILE A 375 10.73 -9.81 -5.92
CA ILE A 375 9.83 -10.54 -6.81
C ILE A 375 8.38 -10.47 -6.35
N GLU A 376 8.13 -10.31 -5.05
CA GLU A 376 6.79 -10.19 -4.49
C GLU A 376 6.25 -8.75 -4.56
N TRP A 377 7.10 -7.76 -4.87
CA TRP A 377 6.71 -6.36 -4.92
C TRP A 377 5.90 -6.06 -6.19
N SER A 378 4.67 -5.55 -6.02
CA SER A 378 3.81 -5.18 -7.14
C SER A 378 4.47 -4.15 -8.07
N GLY A 379 5.21 -3.17 -7.51
CA GLY A 379 5.94 -2.18 -8.30
C GLY A 379 7.02 -2.81 -9.20
N PHE A 380 7.73 -3.81 -8.70
CA PHE A 380 8.70 -4.58 -9.46
C PHE A 380 8.00 -5.37 -10.58
N GLN A 381 7.02 -6.22 -10.21
CA GLN A 381 6.27 -7.05 -11.15
C GLN A 381 5.65 -6.21 -12.29
N LEU A 382 4.91 -5.14 -11.94
CA LEU A 382 4.24 -4.28 -12.90
C LEU A 382 5.23 -3.56 -13.83
N SER A 383 6.31 -3.01 -13.28
CA SER A 383 7.30 -2.24 -14.05
C SER A 383 8.07 -3.12 -15.03
N PHE A 384 8.56 -4.28 -14.59
CA PHE A 384 9.31 -5.20 -15.44
C PHE A 384 8.42 -5.85 -16.51
N VAL A 385 7.20 -6.28 -16.16
CA VAL A 385 6.25 -6.85 -17.12
C VAL A 385 5.82 -5.81 -18.16
N ALA A 386 5.47 -4.58 -17.74
CA ALA A 386 5.13 -3.51 -18.67
C ALA A 386 6.29 -3.16 -19.61
N THR A 387 7.51 -3.01 -19.07
CA THR A 387 8.70 -2.66 -19.88
C THR A 387 9.05 -3.78 -20.86
N SER A 388 8.94 -5.04 -20.45
CA SER A 388 9.17 -6.19 -21.32
C SER A 388 8.13 -6.26 -22.43
N ALA A 389 6.84 -6.13 -22.09
CA ALA A 389 5.75 -6.15 -23.06
C ALA A 389 5.88 -5.01 -24.10
N LEU A 390 6.28 -3.81 -23.66
CA LEU A 390 6.56 -2.69 -24.56
C LEU A 390 7.75 -2.98 -25.47
N ALA A 391 8.84 -3.55 -24.94
CA ALA A 391 10.02 -3.88 -25.73
C ALA A 391 9.72 -4.94 -26.83
N PHE A 392 8.88 -5.93 -26.54
CA PHE A 392 8.54 -7.02 -27.47
C PHE A 392 7.41 -6.68 -28.44
N SER A 393 6.31 -6.13 -27.92
CA SER A 393 5.03 -6.12 -28.64
C SER A 393 4.72 -4.79 -29.29
N PHE A 394 5.35 -3.68 -28.87
CA PHE A 394 5.01 -2.34 -29.34
C PHE A 394 5.06 -2.20 -30.87
N GLN A 395 6.14 -2.64 -31.52
CA GLN A 395 6.30 -2.48 -32.96
C GLN A 395 5.31 -3.37 -33.75
N GLY A 396 5.08 -4.59 -33.29
CA GLY A 396 4.15 -5.54 -33.90
C GLY A 396 2.69 -5.09 -33.76
N ALA A 397 2.30 -4.67 -32.55
CA ALA A 397 0.97 -4.17 -32.24
C ALA A 397 0.65 -2.90 -33.04
N ARG A 398 1.56 -1.93 -33.07
CA ARG A 398 1.37 -0.69 -33.83
C ARG A 398 1.14 -0.97 -35.31
N LYS A 399 1.96 -1.83 -35.92
CA LYS A 399 1.84 -2.18 -37.34
C LYS A 399 0.53 -2.91 -37.65
N SER A 400 0.07 -3.76 -36.73
CA SER A 400 -1.14 -4.55 -36.92
C SER A 400 -2.43 -3.75 -36.71
N TRP A 401 -2.46 -2.85 -35.73
CA TRP A 401 -3.66 -2.09 -35.36
C TRP A 401 -3.84 -0.81 -36.17
N PHE A 402 -2.74 -0.15 -36.52
CA PHE A 402 -2.76 1.17 -37.16
C PHE A 402 -2.05 1.20 -38.51
N GLY A 403 -1.68 0.02 -39.05
CA GLY A 403 -1.02 -0.11 -40.34
C GLY A 403 0.50 0.11 -40.31
N ALA A 404 1.16 -0.20 -41.42
CA ALA A 404 2.56 0.16 -41.61
C ALA A 404 2.70 1.69 -41.63
N ARG A 405 3.90 2.19 -41.32
CA ARG A 405 4.18 3.62 -41.32
C ARG A 405 3.96 4.15 -42.73
N ASP A 406 2.79 4.73 -42.99
CA ASP A 406 2.59 5.47 -44.23
C ASP A 406 3.67 6.56 -44.29
N SER A 407 4.18 6.85 -45.50
CA SER A 407 5.07 7.97 -45.79
C SER A 407 4.49 9.36 -45.43
N ILE A 408 3.29 9.40 -44.82
CA ILE A 408 2.50 10.52 -44.32
C ILE A 408 3.18 11.28 -43.14
N GLY A 409 4.34 10.83 -42.65
CA GLY A 409 5.13 11.51 -41.62
C GLY A 409 5.75 12.87 -42.02
N ARG A 410 5.38 13.46 -43.16
CA ARG A 410 5.89 14.77 -43.64
C ARG A 410 4.95 15.95 -43.41
N SER A 411 3.68 15.73 -43.03
CA SER A 411 2.73 16.81 -42.71
C SER A 411 2.56 17.00 -41.20
N ARG A 412 2.28 18.24 -40.75
CA ARG A 412 2.02 18.55 -39.33
C ARG A 412 0.92 17.66 -38.72
N PRO A 413 -0.25 17.45 -39.37
CA PRO A 413 -1.29 16.56 -38.85
C PRO A 413 -0.86 15.08 -38.78
N GLY A 414 -0.08 14.60 -39.75
CA GLY A 414 0.45 13.23 -39.77
C GLY A 414 1.39 12.94 -38.60
N MET A 415 2.16 13.94 -38.15
CA MET A 415 3.04 13.82 -36.99
C MET A 415 2.27 13.71 -35.67
N PHE A 416 1.20 14.52 -35.50
CA PHE A 416 0.33 14.42 -34.33
C PHE A 416 -0.37 13.06 -34.28
N ARG A 417 -0.93 12.60 -35.41
CA ARG A 417 -1.51 11.26 -35.53
C ARG A 417 -0.52 10.18 -35.13
N ASP A 418 0.72 10.24 -35.62
CA ASP A 418 1.77 9.26 -35.30
C ASP A 418 2.12 9.23 -33.81
N ARG A 419 2.17 10.39 -33.14
CA ARG A 419 2.45 10.48 -31.70
C ARG A 419 1.30 9.90 -30.88
N TRP A 420 0.05 10.23 -31.20
CA TRP A 420 -1.13 9.67 -30.54
C TRP A 420 -1.24 8.16 -30.73
N VAL A 421 -0.97 7.65 -31.94
CA VAL A 421 -0.94 6.21 -32.22
C VAL A 421 0.11 5.50 -31.38
N LYS A 422 1.32 6.06 -31.24
CA LYS A 422 2.37 5.48 -30.38
C LYS A 422 1.94 5.46 -28.92
N LEU A 423 1.38 6.56 -28.41
CA LEU A 423 0.91 6.63 -27.04
C LEU A 423 -0.20 5.62 -26.79
N ALA A 424 -1.24 5.60 -27.63
CA ALA A 424 -2.36 4.67 -27.51
C ALA A 424 -1.88 3.21 -27.54
N THR A 425 -0.99 2.87 -28.48
CA THR A 425 -0.41 1.53 -28.56
C THR A 425 0.35 1.17 -27.29
N ALA A 426 1.18 2.09 -26.77
CA ALA A 426 1.96 1.86 -25.56
C ALA A 426 1.06 1.66 -24.33
N SER A 427 0.04 2.51 -24.15
CA SER A 427 -0.92 2.39 -23.04
C SER A 427 -1.71 1.08 -23.11
N ILE A 428 -2.24 0.71 -24.30
CA ILE A 428 -2.97 -0.55 -24.47
C ILE A 428 -2.07 -1.75 -24.13
N VAL A 429 -0.86 -1.81 -24.69
CA VAL A 429 0.08 -2.92 -24.45
C VAL A 429 0.46 -3.02 -22.97
N ALA A 430 0.79 -1.89 -22.33
CA ALA A 430 1.18 -1.87 -20.93
C ALA A 430 0.02 -2.26 -20.00
N CYS A 431 -1.19 -1.72 -20.21
CA CYS A 431 -2.38 -2.04 -19.42
C CYS A 431 -2.77 -3.51 -19.56
N LEU A 432 -2.79 -4.06 -20.78
CA LEU A 432 -3.12 -5.47 -21.00
C LEU A 432 -2.09 -6.42 -20.38
N ALA A 433 -0.80 -6.10 -20.49
CA ALA A 433 0.27 -6.92 -19.91
C ALA A 433 0.25 -6.92 -18.37
N THR A 434 -0.14 -5.79 -17.77
CA THR A 434 -0.17 -5.64 -16.30
C THR A 434 -1.50 -6.03 -15.67
N LEU A 435 -2.58 -6.14 -16.45
CA LEU A 435 -3.93 -6.48 -16.01
C LEU A 435 -4.01 -7.64 -15.00
N PRO A 436 -3.34 -8.79 -15.24
CA PRO A 436 -3.44 -9.94 -14.34
C PRO A 436 -2.82 -9.65 -12.95
N ILE A 437 -1.74 -8.87 -12.93
CA ILE A 437 -1.07 -8.46 -11.69
C ILE A 437 -1.90 -7.39 -10.98
N VAL A 438 -2.48 -6.45 -11.73
CA VAL A 438 -3.35 -5.42 -11.16
C VAL A 438 -4.58 -6.05 -10.51
N GLU A 439 -5.23 -7.00 -11.18
CA GLU A 439 -6.36 -7.74 -10.64
C GLU A 439 -5.95 -8.52 -9.38
N SER A 440 -4.94 -9.40 -9.46
CA SER A 440 -4.57 -10.26 -8.32
C SER A 440 -4.09 -9.49 -7.09
N ARG A 441 -3.54 -8.28 -7.27
CA ARG A 441 -2.98 -7.46 -6.17
C ARG A 441 -3.92 -6.38 -5.65
N PHE A 442 -4.80 -5.86 -6.49
CA PHE A 442 -5.72 -4.77 -6.13
C PHE A 442 -7.18 -5.19 -6.17
N GLY A 443 -7.48 -6.41 -6.61
CA GLY A 443 -8.81 -6.99 -6.66
C GLY A 443 -9.76 -6.27 -7.62
N MET A 444 -9.33 -5.35 -8.48
CA MET A 444 -10.25 -4.62 -9.34
C MET A 444 -9.61 -4.23 -10.66
N VAL A 445 -10.41 -4.33 -11.73
CA VAL A 445 -10.05 -3.85 -13.06
C VAL A 445 -11.13 -2.91 -13.56
N PRO A 446 -10.92 -1.60 -13.48
CA PRO A 446 -11.80 -0.62 -14.10
C PRO A 446 -11.86 -0.77 -15.62
N LEU A 447 -13.05 -0.73 -16.20
CA LEU A 447 -13.20 -0.68 -17.66
C LEU A 447 -12.54 0.58 -18.26
N ALA A 448 -12.59 1.69 -17.51
CA ALA A 448 -11.94 2.93 -17.91
C ALA A 448 -10.40 2.87 -17.93
N LEU A 449 -9.77 1.81 -17.42
CA LEU A 449 -8.30 1.71 -17.30
C LEU A 449 -7.55 2.15 -18.56
N ILE A 450 -7.91 1.60 -19.73
CA ILE A 450 -7.25 1.90 -21.00
C ILE A 450 -7.57 3.31 -21.50
N PRO A 451 -8.84 3.71 -21.72
CA PRO A 451 -9.16 5.04 -22.24
C PRO A 451 -8.71 6.15 -21.30
N ALA A 452 -8.85 5.96 -19.98
CA ALA A 452 -8.37 6.90 -18.98
C ALA A 452 -6.84 7.06 -19.06
N SER A 453 -6.09 5.95 -19.18
CA SER A 453 -4.62 6.02 -19.31
C SER A 453 -4.17 6.73 -20.59
N ILE A 454 -4.89 6.57 -21.71
CA ILE A 454 -4.58 7.27 -22.97
C ILE A 454 -4.82 8.78 -22.83
N LEU A 455 -5.90 9.19 -22.16
CA LEU A 455 -6.26 10.59 -21.95
C LEU A 455 -5.36 11.27 -20.91
N MET A 456 -5.09 10.58 -19.80
CA MET A 456 -4.41 11.16 -18.64
C MET A 456 -2.89 11.13 -18.77
N ALA A 457 -2.29 10.17 -19.48
CA ALA A 457 -0.83 10.12 -19.61
C ALA A 457 -0.22 11.41 -20.21
N PRO A 458 -0.77 12.03 -21.28
CA PRO A 458 -0.30 13.32 -21.78
C PRO A 458 -0.45 14.45 -20.77
N LEU A 459 -1.58 14.48 -20.04
CA LEU A 459 -1.88 15.52 -19.07
C LEU A 459 -0.89 15.45 -17.88
N MET A 460 -0.65 14.24 -17.38
CA MET A 460 0.36 13.95 -16.34
C MET A 460 1.77 14.29 -16.82
N PHE A 461 2.10 13.95 -18.08
CA PHE A 461 3.40 14.30 -18.65
C PHE A 461 3.60 15.82 -18.75
N ALA A 462 2.60 16.54 -19.24
CA ALA A 462 2.63 18.00 -19.33
C ALA A 462 2.78 18.63 -17.95
N PHE A 463 2.05 18.11 -16.95
CA PHE A 463 2.17 18.57 -15.57
C PHE A 463 3.57 18.32 -15.01
N LEU A 464 4.15 17.13 -15.21
CA LEU A 464 5.51 16.80 -14.79
C LEU A 464 6.56 17.72 -15.43
N VAL A 465 6.44 18.00 -16.73
CA VAL A 465 7.33 18.92 -17.44
C VAL A 465 7.25 20.34 -16.88
N LEU A 466 6.09 20.75 -16.36
CA LEU A 466 5.92 22.04 -15.69
C LEU A 466 6.49 22.04 -14.27
N ILE A 467 6.10 21.08 -13.43
CA ILE A 467 6.39 21.12 -11.98
C ILE A 467 7.84 20.74 -11.65
N VAL A 468 8.47 19.83 -12.39
CA VAL A 468 9.83 19.36 -12.05
C VAL A 468 10.85 20.51 -12.15
N PRO A 469 10.93 21.29 -13.25
CA PRO A 469 11.84 22.44 -13.30
C PRO A 469 11.54 23.49 -12.22
N ILE A 470 10.27 23.81 -11.98
CA ILE A 470 9.87 24.80 -10.97
C ILE A 470 10.28 24.32 -9.58
N SER A 471 10.11 23.03 -9.28
CA SER A 471 10.50 22.45 -7.98
C SER A 471 12.00 22.55 -7.71
N ILE A 472 12.84 22.39 -8.74
CA ILE A 472 14.31 22.52 -8.63
C ILE A 472 14.70 23.97 -8.33
N ILE A 473 14.03 24.94 -8.95
CA ILE A 473 14.29 26.37 -8.71
C ILE A 473 13.73 26.78 -7.33
N ALA A 474 12.52 26.32 -6.98
CA ALA A 474 11.87 26.60 -5.71
C ALA A 474 12.63 26.00 -4.51
N MET A 475 13.42 24.94 -4.72
CA MET A 475 14.36 24.41 -3.73
C MET A 475 15.43 25.43 -3.32
N ILE A 476 15.82 26.32 -4.24
CA ILE A 476 16.81 27.38 -3.99
C ILE A 476 16.10 28.63 -3.47
N GLU A 477 15.04 29.05 -4.14
CA GLU A 477 14.28 30.26 -3.81
C GLU A 477 12.76 29.98 -3.77
N PRO A 478 12.18 29.75 -2.58
CA PRO A 478 10.75 29.43 -2.43
C PRO A 478 9.82 30.52 -2.96
N ALA A 479 10.24 31.80 -3.03
CA ALA A 479 9.42 32.85 -3.64
C ALA A 479 9.08 32.55 -5.11
N PHE A 480 9.97 31.88 -5.84
CA PHE A 480 9.73 31.50 -7.23
C PHE A 480 8.56 30.51 -7.35
N GLY A 481 8.48 29.52 -6.46
CA GLY A 481 7.37 28.56 -6.43
C GLY A 481 6.02 29.24 -6.19
N ARG A 482 5.98 30.24 -5.30
CA ARG A 482 4.76 31.01 -4.98
C ARG A 482 4.19 31.77 -6.18
N VAL A 483 5.05 32.31 -7.04
CA VAL A 483 4.63 33.04 -8.26
C VAL A 483 3.82 32.12 -9.21
N PHE A 484 4.22 30.85 -9.33
CA PHE A 484 3.55 29.88 -10.20
C PHE A 484 2.46 29.07 -9.50
N SER A 485 2.28 29.27 -8.19
CA SER A 485 1.36 28.48 -7.37
C SER A 485 -0.08 28.44 -7.92
N PRO A 486 -0.71 29.57 -8.35
CA PRO A 486 -2.08 29.52 -8.90
C PRO A 486 -2.21 28.64 -10.14
N ALA A 487 -1.20 28.66 -11.02
CA ALA A 487 -1.20 27.84 -12.24
C ALA A 487 -0.98 26.35 -11.93
N ILE A 488 -0.10 26.05 -10.97
CA ILE A 488 0.18 24.67 -10.54
C ILE A 488 -1.06 24.07 -9.86
N VAL A 489 -1.66 24.79 -8.90
CA VAL A 489 -2.88 24.37 -8.20
C VAL A 489 -4.04 24.24 -9.18
N GLY A 490 -4.22 25.18 -10.12
CA GLY A 490 -5.25 25.09 -11.14
C GLY A 490 -5.10 23.84 -12.03
N PHE A 491 -3.87 23.50 -12.44
CA PHE A 491 -3.61 22.29 -13.23
C PHE A 491 -3.84 21.01 -12.42
N ASP A 492 -3.38 20.98 -11.18
CA ASP A 492 -3.60 19.91 -10.22
C ASP A 492 -5.12 19.63 -10.03
N MET A 493 -5.93 20.67 -9.84
CA MET A 493 -7.38 20.58 -9.76
C MET A 493 -8.01 20.01 -11.04
N ILE A 494 -7.54 20.45 -12.22
CA ILE A 494 -8.03 19.92 -13.50
C ILE A 494 -7.75 18.41 -13.60
N ILE A 495 -6.56 17.96 -13.24
CA ILE A 495 -6.22 16.53 -13.26
C ILE A 495 -7.15 15.74 -12.33
N ARG A 496 -7.33 16.22 -11.09
CA ARG A 496 -8.19 15.57 -10.10
C ARG A 496 -9.64 15.51 -10.58
N GLU A 497 -10.18 16.63 -11.06
CA GLU A 497 -11.55 16.72 -11.55
C GLU A 497 -11.79 15.81 -12.76
N VAL A 498 -10.85 15.75 -13.72
CA VAL A 498 -10.96 14.83 -14.86
C VAL A 498 -10.92 13.37 -14.37
N ALA A 499 -10.06 13.02 -13.41
CA ALA A 499 -10.02 11.68 -12.85
C ALA A 499 -11.31 11.30 -12.12
N ILE A 500 -11.91 12.24 -11.38
CA ILE A 500 -13.20 12.07 -10.69
C ILE A 500 -14.32 11.85 -11.72
N ARG A 501 -14.43 12.70 -12.74
CA ARG A 501 -15.45 12.54 -13.80
C ARG A 501 -15.33 11.22 -14.56
N ILE A 502 -14.09 10.77 -14.84
CA ILE A 502 -13.86 9.45 -15.44
C ILE A 502 -14.34 8.34 -14.49
N ALA A 503 -14.06 8.47 -13.20
CA ALA A 503 -14.50 7.49 -12.20
C ALA A 503 -16.03 7.42 -12.08
N ASP A 504 -16.71 8.56 -12.11
CA ASP A 504 -18.18 8.64 -12.03
C ASP A 504 -18.85 7.99 -13.25
N VAL A 505 -18.30 8.20 -14.44
CA VAL A 505 -18.79 7.61 -15.70
C VAL A 505 -18.34 6.15 -15.88
N SER A 506 -17.46 5.64 -15.01
CA SER A 506 -16.96 4.26 -15.03
C SER A 506 -17.58 3.42 -13.91
N PRO A 507 -18.88 3.06 -13.97
CA PRO A 507 -19.54 2.28 -12.92
C PRO A 507 -19.11 0.80 -12.94
N VAL A 508 -18.53 0.31 -14.05
CA VAL A 508 -18.23 -1.10 -14.23
C VAL A 508 -16.80 -1.41 -13.81
N ILE A 509 -16.68 -1.96 -12.60
CA ILE A 509 -15.47 -2.64 -12.14
C ILE A 509 -15.61 -4.11 -12.55
N LEU A 510 -14.76 -4.55 -13.46
CA LEU A 510 -14.69 -5.96 -13.85
C LEU A 510 -13.90 -6.69 -12.76
N THR A 511 -14.57 -7.65 -12.13
CA THR A 511 -13.97 -8.54 -11.14
C THR A 511 -13.64 -9.84 -11.86
N LEU A 512 -12.52 -9.82 -12.56
CA LEU A 512 -11.97 -11.03 -13.16
C LEU A 512 -11.46 -11.93 -12.07
N ASP A 513 -11.66 -13.24 -12.20
CA ASP A 513 -10.95 -14.22 -11.36
C ASP A 513 -10.14 -15.14 -12.26
N PRO A 514 -9.00 -14.66 -12.75
CA PRO A 514 -7.99 -15.55 -13.24
C PRO A 514 -7.21 -16.06 -12.01
N GLY A 515 -7.38 -17.32 -11.62
CA GLY A 515 -6.61 -17.90 -10.51
C GLY A 515 -5.10 -17.57 -10.59
N SER A 516 -4.38 -17.58 -9.46
CA SER A 516 -2.95 -17.21 -9.42
C SER A 516 -2.07 -17.98 -10.41
N THR A 517 -2.38 -19.26 -10.67
CA THR A 517 -1.75 -20.09 -11.70
C THR A 517 -2.00 -19.60 -13.11
N TRP A 518 -3.18 -19.03 -13.36
CA TRP A 518 -3.55 -18.47 -14.63
C TRP A 518 -2.81 -17.16 -14.93
N THR A 519 -2.74 -16.25 -13.96
CA THR A 519 -2.04 -14.97 -14.12
C THR A 519 -0.56 -15.20 -14.37
N ILE A 520 0.03 -16.15 -13.64
CA ILE A 520 1.40 -16.64 -13.89
C ILE A 520 1.52 -17.27 -15.28
N ALA A 521 0.58 -18.11 -15.73
CA ALA A 521 0.62 -18.72 -17.06
C ALA A 521 0.48 -17.67 -18.19
N ALA A 522 -0.38 -16.68 -18.04
CA ALA A 522 -0.54 -15.58 -19.00
C ALA A 522 0.70 -14.66 -19.02
N THR A 523 1.29 -14.37 -17.86
CA THR A 523 2.57 -13.64 -17.76
C THR A 523 3.72 -14.45 -18.37
N ILE A 524 3.84 -15.75 -18.07
CA ILE A 524 4.86 -16.64 -18.66
C ILE A 524 4.65 -16.75 -20.17
N LEU A 525 3.43 -16.94 -20.66
CA LEU A 525 3.14 -17.03 -22.09
C LEU A 525 3.41 -15.69 -22.79
N GLY A 526 3.06 -14.56 -22.19
CA GLY A 526 3.37 -13.22 -22.70
C GLY A 526 4.87 -12.90 -22.74
N VAL A 527 5.63 -13.46 -21.78
CA VAL A 527 7.09 -13.30 -21.68
C VAL A 527 7.85 -14.30 -22.57
N THR A 528 7.36 -15.53 -22.73
CA THR A 528 8.06 -16.63 -23.43
C THR A 528 7.63 -16.84 -24.88
N ALA A 529 6.36 -16.57 -25.25
CA ALA A 529 5.88 -16.70 -26.63
C ALA A 529 6.64 -15.85 -27.66
N PRO A 530 7.16 -14.65 -27.33
CA PRO A 530 8.03 -13.88 -28.22
C PRO A 530 9.44 -14.47 -28.40
N GLY A 531 9.93 -15.21 -27.41
CA GLY A 531 11.28 -15.79 -27.40
C GLY A 531 11.40 -17.19 -28.00
N LEU A 532 10.29 -17.94 -28.13
CA LEU A 532 10.33 -19.37 -28.44
C LEU A 532 10.11 -19.79 -29.90
N VAL A 533 9.47 -19.00 -30.79
CA VAL A 533 9.11 -19.55 -32.13
C VAL A 533 9.14 -18.53 -33.29
N MET A 534 9.90 -18.86 -34.35
CA MET A 534 10.15 -18.07 -35.58
C MET A 534 9.00 -18.00 -36.61
N HIS A 535 7.89 -18.74 -36.46
CA HIS A 535 6.84 -18.86 -37.50
C HIS A 535 5.57 -18.01 -37.27
N ARG A 536 5.10 -17.34 -38.33
CA ARG A 536 3.95 -16.40 -38.32
C ARG A 536 2.59 -17.02 -37.95
N GLY A 537 2.36 -18.30 -38.26
CA GLY A 537 1.11 -19.00 -37.95
C GLY A 537 0.93 -19.26 -36.46
N VAL A 538 1.95 -19.84 -35.82
CA VAL A 538 1.99 -20.12 -34.37
C VAL A 538 1.82 -18.84 -33.55
N ARG A 539 2.41 -17.73 -34.01
CA ARG A 539 2.23 -16.41 -33.38
C ARG A 539 0.80 -15.89 -33.41
N ARG A 540 0.04 -16.14 -34.50
CA ARG A 540 -1.37 -15.75 -34.59
C ARG A 540 -2.22 -16.62 -33.67
N THR A 541 -2.00 -17.92 -33.66
CA THR A 541 -2.71 -18.84 -32.77
C THR A 541 -2.42 -18.53 -31.31
N ALA A 542 -1.17 -18.28 -30.93
CA ALA A 542 -0.79 -17.86 -29.58
C ALA A 542 -1.41 -16.52 -29.18
N GLY A 543 -1.53 -15.57 -30.11
CA GLY A 543 -2.22 -14.29 -29.89
C GLY A 543 -3.74 -14.44 -29.73
N CYS A 544 -4.38 -15.29 -30.53
CA CYS A 544 -5.81 -15.61 -30.39
C CYS A 544 -6.09 -16.42 -29.13
N VAL A 545 -5.21 -17.35 -28.77
CA VAL A 545 -5.25 -18.09 -27.51
C VAL A 545 -5.07 -17.10 -26.36
N PHE A 546 -4.06 -16.24 -26.35
CA PHE A 546 -3.91 -15.17 -25.36
C PHE A 546 -5.17 -14.30 -25.22
N PHE A 547 -5.79 -13.88 -26.33
CA PHE A 547 -7.02 -13.09 -26.30
C PHE A 547 -8.23 -13.88 -25.78
N ALA A 548 -8.45 -15.12 -26.25
CA ALA A 548 -9.53 -15.99 -25.78
C ALA A 548 -9.36 -16.34 -24.31
N LEU A 549 -8.12 -16.59 -23.90
CA LEU A 549 -7.73 -16.82 -22.53
C LEU A 549 -8.04 -15.56 -21.69
N VAL A 550 -7.71 -14.35 -22.14
CA VAL A 550 -8.04 -13.10 -21.41
C VAL A 550 -9.56 -12.83 -21.35
N THR A 551 -10.35 -13.25 -22.34
CA THR A 551 -11.78 -12.93 -22.42
C THR A 551 -12.72 -13.93 -21.72
N ILE A 552 -12.40 -15.23 -21.72
CA ILE A 552 -13.26 -16.29 -21.15
C ILE A 552 -13.46 -16.16 -19.62
N PRO A 553 -12.44 -15.84 -18.79
CA PRO A 553 -12.62 -15.58 -17.36
C PRO A 553 -13.38 -14.29 -17.04
N MET A 554 -13.67 -13.44 -18.03
CA MET A 554 -14.54 -12.26 -17.87
C MET A 554 -16.03 -12.61 -17.87
N LEU A 555 -16.38 -13.88 -18.14
CA LEU A 555 -17.74 -14.37 -17.94
C LEU A 555 -18.08 -14.33 -16.44
N PRO A 556 -19.24 -13.77 -16.05
CA PRO A 556 -19.60 -13.62 -14.66
C PRO A 556 -19.64 -14.99 -13.98
N SER A 557 -18.62 -15.31 -13.18
CA SER A 557 -18.72 -16.48 -12.30
C SER A 557 -19.84 -16.19 -11.30
N THR A 558 -20.75 -17.15 -11.15
CA THR A 558 -21.64 -17.21 -10.00
C THR A 558 -20.75 -17.11 -8.76
N GLY A 559 -21.06 -16.17 -7.87
CA GLY A 559 -20.27 -15.94 -6.67
C GLY A 559 -20.10 -17.23 -5.86
N PRO A 560 -19.03 -17.35 -5.05
CA PRO A 560 -18.79 -18.56 -4.29
C PRO A 560 -19.99 -18.87 -3.40
N SER A 561 -20.67 -19.99 -3.68
CA SER A 561 -21.65 -20.55 -2.76
C SER A 561 -20.89 -21.01 -1.51
N ILE A 562 -21.39 -20.66 -0.33
CA ILE A 562 -20.85 -21.22 0.90
C ILE A 562 -21.35 -22.67 1.06
N ASP A 563 -20.47 -23.58 1.51
CA ASP A 563 -20.82 -24.99 1.80
C ASP A 563 -21.53 -25.14 3.17
N GLY A 564 -22.42 -24.21 3.53
CA GLY A 564 -23.08 -24.16 4.83
C GLY A 564 -24.35 -23.30 4.83
N ARG A 565 -24.94 -23.08 6.02
CA ARG A 565 -26.11 -22.20 6.15
C ARG A 565 -25.75 -20.74 6.44
N LEU A 566 -24.63 -20.51 7.13
CA LEU A 566 -24.13 -19.19 7.49
C LEU A 566 -22.60 -19.22 7.58
N ARG A 567 -21.95 -18.17 7.08
CA ARG A 567 -20.52 -17.92 7.28
C ARG A 567 -20.32 -16.50 7.76
N VAL A 568 -19.54 -16.33 8.81
CA VAL A 568 -19.24 -15.05 9.45
C VAL A 568 -17.73 -14.85 9.40
N ASP A 569 -17.25 -13.80 8.76
CA ASP A 569 -15.84 -13.43 8.70
C ASP A 569 -15.66 -12.05 9.38
N MET A 570 -15.07 -12.01 10.57
CA MET A 570 -14.74 -10.77 11.28
C MET A 570 -13.33 -10.32 10.88
N LEU A 571 -13.22 -9.19 10.20
CA LEU A 571 -11.95 -8.62 9.75
C LEU A 571 -11.25 -7.87 10.90
N ALA A 572 -9.92 -7.97 10.93
CA ALA A 572 -9.08 -7.27 11.88
C ALA A 572 -8.82 -5.83 11.41
N VAL A 573 -9.67 -4.91 11.87
CA VAL A 573 -9.60 -3.48 11.51
C VAL A 573 -9.08 -2.59 12.63
N GLY A 574 -8.51 -3.16 13.70
CA GLY A 574 -8.04 -2.41 14.86
C GLY A 574 -9.22 -1.95 15.74
N ASP A 575 -9.22 -0.68 16.13
CA ASP A 575 -10.32 -0.04 16.87
C ASP A 575 -11.48 0.33 15.93
N GLY A 576 -12.31 -0.65 15.60
CA GLY A 576 -13.49 -0.53 14.75
C GLY A 576 -14.09 -1.89 14.41
N THR A 577 -15.18 -1.91 13.65
CA THR A 577 -15.90 -3.15 13.29
C THR A 577 -16.04 -3.29 11.77
N ALA A 578 -15.80 -4.51 11.28
CA ALA A 578 -16.14 -4.93 9.92
C ALA A 578 -16.40 -6.45 9.91
N ILE A 579 -17.67 -6.85 9.90
CA ILE A 579 -18.09 -8.25 9.96
C ILE A 579 -18.83 -8.61 8.68
N LEU A 580 -18.24 -9.48 7.87
CA LEU A 580 -18.88 -10.02 6.67
C LEU A 580 -19.72 -11.24 7.04
N VAL A 581 -21.02 -11.18 6.75
CA VAL A 581 -21.96 -12.27 7.00
C VAL A 581 -22.51 -12.76 5.66
N ARG A 582 -22.34 -14.05 5.39
CA ARG A 582 -22.70 -14.71 4.13
C ARG A 582 -23.66 -15.85 4.38
N THR A 583 -24.69 -15.93 3.54
CA THR A 583 -25.53 -17.11 3.36
C THR A 583 -25.28 -17.66 1.94
N PRO A 584 -25.92 -18.76 1.51
CA PRO A 584 -25.80 -19.25 0.14
C PRO A 584 -26.18 -18.22 -0.94
N ARG A 585 -27.04 -17.25 -0.63
CA ARG A 585 -27.54 -16.25 -1.61
C ARG A 585 -27.38 -14.80 -1.21
N SER A 586 -27.04 -14.49 0.04
CA SER A 586 -26.76 -13.12 0.50
C SER A 586 -25.33 -12.94 0.99
N THR A 587 -24.77 -11.77 0.69
CA THR A 587 -23.50 -11.27 1.22
C THR A 587 -23.72 -9.90 1.82
N VAL A 588 -23.67 -9.81 3.14
CA VAL A 588 -24.00 -8.62 3.92
C VAL A 588 -22.79 -8.20 4.75
N LEU A 589 -22.49 -6.90 4.77
CA LEU A 589 -21.44 -6.34 5.61
C LEU A 589 -22.08 -5.62 6.79
N PHE A 590 -21.74 -6.01 8.02
CA PHE A 590 -22.15 -5.31 9.24
C PHE A 590 -21.00 -4.43 9.72
N ASP A 591 -21.24 -3.11 9.67
CA ASP A 591 -20.28 -2.04 9.87
C ASP A 591 -19.03 -2.10 8.96
N ALA A 592 -18.43 -0.95 8.76
CA ALA A 592 -17.13 -0.79 8.14
C ALA A 592 -16.48 0.53 8.59
N GLY A 593 -15.55 0.44 9.53
CA GLY A 593 -14.75 1.58 9.94
C GLY A 593 -13.59 1.19 10.86
N SER A 594 -12.73 2.17 11.12
CA SER A 594 -11.68 2.10 12.13
C SER A 594 -11.23 3.49 12.52
N SER A 595 -11.03 3.71 13.82
CA SER A 595 -10.43 4.95 14.35
C SER A 595 -8.91 4.87 14.49
N SER A 596 -8.33 3.67 14.32
CA SER A 596 -6.90 3.40 14.53
C SER A 596 -6.10 3.22 13.24
N ILE A 597 -6.77 3.07 12.10
CA ILE A 597 -6.16 2.83 10.79
C ILE A 597 -6.44 4.01 9.85
N PRO A 598 -5.45 4.51 9.08
CA PRO A 598 -5.64 5.58 8.10
C PRO A 598 -6.75 5.27 7.07
N GLY A 599 -7.45 6.32 6.62
CA GLY A 599 -8.59 6.19 5.70
C GLY A 599 -9.70 5.30 6.26
N PHE A 600 -9.86 5.31 7.59
CA PHE A 600 -10.82 4.52 8.37
C PHE A 600 -10.77 3.00 8.11
N GLY A 601 -9.61 2.49 7.67
CA GLY A 601 -9.45 1.08 7.34
C GLY A 601 -10.07 0.65 6.01
N ALA A 602 -10.50 1.59 5.14
CA ALA A 602 -11.16 1.26 3.87
C ALA A 602 -10.33 0.32 2.96
N ASP A 603 -9.01 0.56 2.83
CA ASP A 603 -8.12 -0.31 2.04
C ASP A 603 -7.98 -1.70 2.68
N THR A 604 -7.86 -1.77 4.00
CA THR A 604 -7.77 -3.02 4.76
C THR A 604 -9.03 -3.86 4.59
N ILE A 605 -10.20 -3.24 4.77
CA ILE A 605 -11.50 -3.90 4.63
C ILE A 605 -11.69 -4.34 3.18
N PHE A 606 -11.48 -3.45 2.22
CA PHE A 606 -11.62 -3.76 0.80
C PHE A 606 -10.77 -4.97 0.40
N ARG A 607 -9.47 -4.99 0.73
CA ARG A 607 -8.59 -6.14 0.42
C ARG A 607 -9.04 -7.43 1.09
N GLY A 608 -9.46 -7.33 2.36
CA GLY A 608 -10.03 -8.46 3.11
C GLY A 608 -11.23 -9.06 2.39
N LEU A 609 -12.22 -8.23 2.06
CA LEU A 609 -13.42 -8.62 1.33
C LEU A 609 -13.10 -9.24 -0.03
N ARG A 610 -12.20 -8.63 -0.81
CA ARG A 610 -11.81 -9.15 -2.13
C ARG A 610 -11.15 -10.52 -2.04
N SER A 611 -10.26 -10.73 -1.08
CA SER A 611 -9.61 -12.02 -0.87
C SER A 611 -10.55 -13.12 -0.38
N LEU A 612 -11.63 -12.74 0.32
CA LEU A 612 -12.73 -13.64 0.69
C LEU A 612 -13.68 -13.92 -0.48
N GLY A 613 -13.40 -13.39 -1.68
CA GLY A 613 -14.18 -13.58 -2.90
C GLY A 613 -15.40 -12.66 -3.02
N VAL A 614 -15.50 -11.60 -2.21
CA VAL A 614 -16.64 -10.66 -2.26
C VAL A 614 -16.54 -9.78 -3.51
N ARG A 615 -17.53 -9.89 -4.39
CA ARG A 615 -17.62 -9.10 -5.64
C ARG A 615 -18.76 -8.08 -5.64
N ARG A 616 -19.76 -8.30 -4.79
CA ARG A 616 -20.93 -7.45 -4.60
C ARG A 616 -21.44 -7.61 -3.17
N LEU A 617 -22.14 -6.61 -2.67
CA LEU A 617 -22.82 -6.65 -1.37
C LEU A 617 -24.33 -6.54 -1.62
N ASP A 618 -25.09 -7.47 -1.04
CA ASP A 618 -26.56 -7.38 -1.00
C ASP A 618 -27.01 -6.29 -0.01
N GLY A 619 -26.22 -6.05 1.04
CA GLY A 619 -26.30 -4.79 1.75
C GLY A 619 -25.17 -4.51 2.72
N ILE A 620 -25.12 -3.27 3.17
CA ILE A 620 -24.29 -2.81 4.28
C ILE A 620 -25.23 -2.40 5.40
N VAL A 621 -25.11 -3.01 6.57
CA VAL A 621 -25.86 -2.62 7.77
C VAL A 621 -24.97 -1.78 8.65
N VAL A 622 -25.47 -0.60 9.06
CA VAL A 622 -24.73 0.34 9.90
C VAL A 622 -25.35 0.39 11.29
N SER A 623 -24.55 0.10 12.32
CA SER A 623 -25.02 0.04 13.70
C SER A 623 -25.32 1.44 14.25
N HIS A 624 -24.38 2.37 14.15
CA HIS A 624 -24.52 3.74 14.66
C HIS A 624 -23.54 4.73 14.00
N ALA A 625 -23.71 6.02 14.31
CA ALA A 625 -23.05 7.13 13.64
C ALA A 625 -21.67 7.48 14.21
N ASN A 626 -20.85 6.48 14.57
CA ASN A 626 -19.44 6.70 14.91
C ASN A 626 -18.53 6.23 13.77
N ILE A 627 -17.44 6.96 13.59
CA ILE A 627 -16.51 6.82 12.46
C ILE A 627 -15.82 5.45 12.36
N ASP A 628 -15.62 4.80 13.50
CA ASP A 628 -15.07 3.45 13.61
C ASP A 628 -16.06 2.35 13.18
N HIS A 629 -17.28 2.73 12.80
CA HIS A 629 -18.31 1.83 12.26
C HIS A 629 -18.78 2.21 10.86
N HIS A 630 -18.73 3.48 10.47
CA HIS A 630 -19.19 3.90 9.14
C HIS A 630 -18.14 4.60 8.27
N GLY A 631 -16.97 4.93 8.83
CA GLY A 631 -15.97 5.77 8.16
C GLY A 631 -15.46 5.21 6.83
N ALA A 632 -15.43 3.88 6.66
CA ALA A 632 -15.01 3.26 5.40
C ALA A 632 -16.15 3.07 4.39
N ILE A 633 -17.42 3.20 4.80
CA ILE A 633 -18.58 2.83 3.96
C ILE A 633 -18.65 3.66 2.68
N ALA A 634 -18.41 4.98 2.77
CA ALA A 634 -18.45 5.86 1.60
C ALA A 634 -17.44 5.42 0.53
N ALA A 635 -16.22 5.06 0.94
CA ALA A 635 -15.20 4.54 0.04
C ALA A 635 -15.58 3.16 -0.51
N LEU A 636 -16.15 2.27 0.33
CA LEU A 636 -16.51 0.91 -0.07
C LEU A 636 -17.65 0.88 -1.10
N ILE A 637 -18.67 1.72 -0.98
CA ILE A 637 -19.77 1.80 -1.98
C ILE A 637 -19.23 2.21 -3.35
N GLY A 638 -18.23 3.09 -3.39
CA GLY A 638 -17.54 3.46 -4.63
C GLY A 638 -16.69 2.33 -5.23
N LEU A 639 -16.29 1.33 -4.44
CA LEU A 639 -15.36 0.27 -4.85
C LEU A 639 -16.02 -1.10 -5.04
N ILE A 640 -17.12 -1.37 -4.32
CA ILE A 640 -17.85 -2.64 -4.34
C ILE A 640 -19.34 -2.34 -4.62
N PRO A 641 -19.90 -2.88 -5.71
CA PRO A 641 -21.32 -2.74 -6.01
C PRO A 641 -22.19 -3.18 -4.83
N THR A 642 -23.01 -2.26 -4.33
CA THR A 642 -23.83 -2.45 -3.12
C THR A 642 -25.30 -2.19 -3.43
N LYS A 643 -26.17 -3.18 -3.15
CA LYS A 643 -27.61 -3.08 -3.47
C LYS A 643 -28.40 -2.23 -2.49
N SER A 644 -28.11 -2.33 -1.19
CA SER A 644 -28.80 -1.51 -0.20
C SER A 644 -27.94 -1.15 1.00
N ILE A 645 -28.23 -0.01 1.60
CA ILE A 645 -27.67 0.38 2.90
C ILE A 645 -28.81 0.35 3.90
N VAL A 646 -28.59 -0.27 5.05
CA VAL A 646 -29.58 -0.42 6.12
C VAL A 646 -29.14 0.40 7.32
N VAL A 647 -29.99 1.32 7.77
CA VAL A 647 -29.71 2.25 8.87
C VAL A 647 -30.94 2.36 9.78
N THR A 648 -30.75 2.92 10.97
CA THR A 648 -31.84 3.27 11.87
C THR A 648 -32.26 4.74 11.72
N PRO A 649 -33.47 5.12 12.16
CA PRO A 649 -33.83 6.54 12.29
C PRO A 649 -32.85 7.31 13.20
N ALA A 650 -32.36 6.67 14.27
CA ALA A 650 -31.39 7.28 15.19
C ALA A 650 -30.08 7.66 14.49
N PHE A 651 -29.55 6.76 13.66
CA PHE A 651 -28.38 7.02 12.82
C PHE A 651 -28.56 8.26 11.94
N LEU A 652 -29.67 8.33 11.20
CA LEU A 652 -29.95 9.47 10.33
C LEU A 652 -30.09 10.78 11.13
N ARG A 653 -30.74 10.76 12.30
CA ARG A 653 -30.83 11.95 13.17
C ARG A 653 -29.45 12.45 13.60
N ARG A 654 -28.51 11.56 13.91
CA ARG A 654 -27.16 11.93 14.35
C ARG A 654 -26.33 12.55 13.23
N ILE A 655 -26.36 11.94 12.04
CA ILE A 655 -25.63 12.45 10.87
C ILE A 655 -26.17 13.82 10.45
N HIS A 656 -27.50 14.01 10.41
CA HIS A 656 -28.09 15.30 10.05
C HIS A 656 -27.86 16.42 11.08
N ARG A 657 -27.50 16.10 12.32
CA ARG A 657 -27.11 17.13 13.33
C ARG A 657 -25.74 17.73 13.04
N THR A 658 -24.90 17.06 12.25
CA THR A 658 -23.55 17.51 11.90
C THR A 658 -23.28 17.26 10.40
N PRO A 659 -24.07 17.88 9.50
CA PRO A 659 -23.99 17.59 8.07
C PRO A 659 -22.68 18.11 7.45
N ASP A 660 -22.08 19.15 8.04
CA ASP A 660 -20.86 19.79 7.55
C ASP A 660 -19.59 19.02 7.91
N ALA A 661 -19.68 17.94 8.70
CA ALA A 661 -18.54 17.06 8.92
C ALA A 661 -18.16 16.37 7.58
N PRO A 662 -16.89 16.43 7.13
CA PRO A 662 -16.47 15.87 5.84
C PRO A 662 -16.82 14.39 5.65
N GLU A 663 -16.81 13.63 6.75
CA GLU A 663 -17.10 12.20 6.79
C GLU A 663 -18.60 11.92 6.58
N HIS A 664 -19.45 12.70 7.23
CA HIS A 664 -20.91 12.62 7.12
C HIS A 664 -21.41 13.05 5.75
N SER A 665 -20.87 14.15 5.22
CA SER A 665 -21.23 14.63 3.87
C SER A 665 -20.83 13.62 2.78
N SER A 666 -19.66 13.00 2.91
CA SER A 666 -19.21 11.94 1.99
C SER A 666 -20.10 10.70 2.07
N LEU A 667 -20.53 10.31 3.27
CA LEU A 667 -21.44 9.19 3.45
C LEU A 667 -22.83 9.48 2.88
N LEU A 668 -23.40 10.67 3.13
CA LEU A 668 -24.69 11.07 2.56
C LEU A 668 -24.65 11.04 1.03
N GLN A 669 -23.59 11.58 0.42
CA GLN A 669 -23.39 11.46 -1.03
C GLN A 669 -23.26 10.01 -1.48
N ALA A 670 -22.55 9.16 -0.74
CA ALA A 670 -22.42 7.74 -1.09
C ALA A 670 -23.74 6.97 -0.95
N ILE A 671 -24.59 7.35 0.00
CA ILE A 671 -25.95 6.82 0.15
C ILE A 671 -26.79 7.11 -1.09
N ASP A 672 -26.67 8.31 -1.68
CA ASP A 672 -27.34 8.64 -2.94
C ASP A 672 -26.90 7.76 -4.12
N HIS A 673 -25.68 7.21 -4.06
CA HIS A 673 -25.14 6.29 -5.06
C HIS A 673 -25.51 4.82 -4.80
N ALA A 674 -26.04 4.48 -3.63
CA ALA A 674 -26.52 3.13 -3.34
C ALA A 674 -27.87 2.90 -4.03
N ALA A 675 -28.12 1.68 -4.49
CA ALA A 675 -29.36 1.39 -5.21
C ALA A 675 -30.62 1.49 -4.33
N ALA A 676 -30.50 1.42 -3.01
CA ALA A 676 -31.58 1.67 -2.06
C ALA A 676 -31.05 2.01 -0.64
N LEU A 677 -31.67 2.98 0.02
CA LEU A 677 -31.55 3.19 1.46
C LEU A 677 -32.75 2.55 2.17
N ARG A 678 -32.50 1.71 3.18
CA ARG A 678 -33.54 1.09 4.02
C ARG A 678 -33.41 1.61 5.44
N ILE A 679 -34.51 2.14 5.95
CA ILE A 679 -34.61 2.59 7.34
C ILE A 679 -35.38 1.51 8.08
N VAL A 680 -34.78 0.96 9.14
CA VAL A 680 -35.36 -0.14 9.92
C VAL A 680 -35.45 0.24 11.40
N ASN A 681 -36.44 -0.35 12.05
CA ASN A 681 -36.73 -0.19 13.47
C ASN A 681 -36.75 -1.57 14.15
N ARG A 682 -36.80 -1.59 15.48
CA ARG A 682 -36.99 -2.82 16.25
C ARG A 682 -38.18 -3.65 15.71
N MET A 683 -38.00 -4.97 15.69
CA MET A 683 -38.87 -6.00 15.12
C MET A 683 -38.99 -6.03 13.59
N ASP A 684 -38.36 -5.11 12.87
CA ASP A 684 -38.34 -5.20 11.41
C ASP A 684 -37.45 -6.37 10.96
N ARG A 685 -37.90 -7.07 9.92
CA ARG A 685 -37.12 -8.09 9.21
C ARG A 685 -36.47 -7.47 7.98
N ILE A 686 -35.15 -7.61 7.86
CA ILE A 686 -34.40 -7.10 6.71
C ILE A 686 -34.48 -8.13 5.57
N PRO A 687 -35.02 -7.78 4.39
CA PRO A 687 -35.33 -8.74 3.33
C PRO A 687 -34.09 -9.10 2.48
N PHE A 688 -33.03 -9.60 3.11
CA PHE A 688 -31.88 -10.16 2.40
C PHE A 688 -32.21 -11.58 1.87
N PRO A 689 -31.67 -12.00 0.70
CA PRO A 689 -31.90 -13.35 0.18
C PRO A 689 -31.38 -14.44 1.12
N ASP A 690 -32.23 -15.42 1.44
CA ASP A 690 -31.98 -16.54 2.35
C ASP A 690 -31.49 -16.11 3.76
N GLY A 691 -32.13 -16.66 4.79
CA GLY A 691 -31.87 -16.31 6.19
C GLY A 691 -32.87 -15.30 6.77
N ASP A 692 -32.96 -15.24 8.09
CA ASP A 692 -33.84 -14.35 8.83
C ASP A 692 -33.01 -13.32 9.58
N TRP A 693 -33.28 -12.04 9.32
CA TRP A 693 -32.51 -10.90 9.83
C TRP A 693 -33.44 -9.99 10.60
N LEU A 694 -33.50 -10.15 11.92
CA LEU A 694 -34.40 -9.40 12.78
C LEU A 694 -33.64 -8.30 13.53
N VAL A 695 -34.18 -7.08 13.50
CA VAL A 695 -33.68 -5.96 14.29
C VAL A 695 -34.21 -6.06 15.73
N LEU A 696 -33.33 -6.16 16.71
CA LEU A 696 -33.71 -6.24 18.14
C LEU A 696 -33.71 -4.87 18.82
N HIS A 697 -32.82 -3.98 18.40
CA HIS A 697 -32.62 -2.65 18.98
C HIS A 697 -32.07 -1.72 17.88
N PRO A 698 -32.30 -0.39 17.92
CA PRO A 698 -33.15 0.39 18.83
C PRO A 698 -34.61 0.50 18.38
N GLN A 699 -35.48 0.97 19.28
CA GLN A 699 -36.82 1.44 18.92
C GLN A 699 -36.79 2.94 18.60
N ILE A 700 -37.63 3.39 17.64
CA ILE A 700 -37.65 4.78 17.15
C ILE A 700 -37.80 5.85 18.25
N ASP A 701 -38.55 5.54 19.31
CA ASP A 701 -38.86 6.40 20.46
C ASP A 701 -37.79 6.36 21.56
N ASP A 702 -36.76 5.53 21.40
CA ASP A 702 -35.67 5.50 22.37
C ASP A 702 -34.85 6.78 22.28
N ASP A 703 -34.73 7.49 23.41
CA ASP A 703 -33.86 8.66 23.55
C ASP A 703 -32.67 8.31 24.44
N PHE A 704 -31.51 8.10 23.82
CA PHE A 704 -30.27 7.82 24.51
C PHE A 704 -29.34 9.03 24.47
N ARG A 705 -28.70 9.32 25.60
CA ARG A 705 -27.71 10.41 25.68
C ARG A 705 -26.48 10.11 24.82
N ARG A 706 -26.04 8.86 24.79
CA ARG A 706 -24.85 8.41 24.06
C ARG A 706 -25.25 7.77 22.74
N THR A 707 -24.53 8.12 21.67
CA THR A 707 -24.73 7.53 20.32
C THR A 707 -24.57 6.01 20.35
N ASN A 708 -23.66 5.49 21.17
CA ASN A 708 -23.37 4.06 21.26
C ASN A 708 -24.57 3.23 21.76
N ASP A 709 -25.40 3.77 22.65
CA ASP A 709 -26.60 3.10 23.14
C ASP A 709 -27.73 3.06 22.07
N GLU A 710 -27.58 3.79 20.96
CA GLU A 710 -28.48 3.74 19.79
C GLU A 710 -28.05 2.68 18.75
N SER A 711 -27.02 1.87 19.05
CA SER A 711 -26.46 0.88 18.12
C SER A 711 -27.47 -0.17 17.67
N MET A 712 -27.61 -0.36 16.36
CA MET A 712 -28.45 -1.43 15.82
C MET A 712 -27.95 -2.80 16.26
N SER A 713 -28.81 -3.57 16.91
CA SER A 713 -28.56 -4.97 17.25
C SER A 713 -29.39 -5.91 16.37
N LEU A 714 -28.77 -6.99 15.90
CA LEU A 714 -29.36 -7.92 14.95
C LEU A 714 -29.33 -9.35 15.46
N ARG A 715 -30.44 -10.06 15.22
CA ARG A 715 -30.52 -11.52 15.30
C ARG A 715 -30.55 -12.10 13.91
N VAL A 716 -29.62 -13.01 13.64
CA VAL A 716 -29.49 -13.64 12.32
C VAL A 716 -29.64 -15.16 12.46
N HIS A 717 -30.52 -15.72 11.63
CA HIS A 717 -30.59 -17.15 11.36
C HIS A 717 -30.13 -17.43 9.92
N GLY A 718 -29.24 -18.40 9.74
CA GLY A 718 -28.75 -18.81 8.42
C GLY A 718 -29.83 -19.47 7.56
N ALA A 719 -29.47 -19.80 6.32
CA ALA A 719 -30.39 -20.46 5.39
C ALA A 719 -30.78 -21.87 5.87
N SER A 720 -32.05 -22.07 6.22
CA SER A 720 -32.61 -23.37 6.60
C SER A 720 -33.37 -24.01 5.41
N PRO A 721 -33.30 -25.34 5.20
CA PRO A 721 -34.17 -26.05 4.26
C PRO A 721 -35.66 -25.91 4.61
N ASP A 722 -35.96 -25.86 5.91
CA ASP A 722 -37.31 -25.71 6.45
C ASP A 722 -37.48 -24.25 6.84
N SER A 723 -38.38 -23.55 6.14
CA SER A 723 -38.58 -22.10 6.18
C SER A 723 -39.30 -21.61 7.44
N GLU A 724 -39.19 -22.33 8.56
CA GLU A 724 -39.65 -21.87 9.87
C GLU A 724 -38.42 -21.64 10.77
N GLY A 725 -37.81 -20.48 10.60
CA GLY A 725 -36.74 -19.95 11.44
C GLY A 725 -37.24 -19.57 12.83
N ASP A 726 -37.71 -20.55 13.61
CA ASP A 726 -38.24 -20.35 14.96
C ASP A 726 -37.60 -21.30 15.99
N GLY A 727 -36.36 -21.74 15.72
CA GLY A 727 -35.53 -22.33 16.75
C GLY A 727 -35.18 -21.27 17.81
N PRO A 728 -35.24 -21.56 19.13
CA PRO A 728 -35.03 -20.57 20.19
C PRO A 728 -33.60 -19.99 20.24
N ILE A 729 -32.66 -20.58 19.50
CA ILE A 729 -31.24 -20.21 19.52
C ILE A 729 -30.87 -19.61 18.16
N ALA A 730 -30.46 -18.34 18.18
CA ALA A 730 -29.93 -17.65 17.01
C ALA A 730 -28.60 -18.23 16.53
N ASP A 731 -28.31 -18.09 15.23
CA ASP A 731 -27.00 -18.45 14.71
C ASP A 731 -25.95 -17.40 15.06
N LEU A 732 -26.35 -16.12 14.99
CA LEU A 732 -25.48 -14.99 15.25
C LEU A 732 -26.28 -13.84 15.91
N LEU A 733 -25.69 -13.24 16.93
CA LEU A 733 -26.10 -11.93 17.47
C LEU A 733 -24.99 -10.90 17.27
N LEU A 734 -25.39 -9.74 16.75
CA LEU A 734 -24.56 -8.55 16.55
C LEU A 734 -25.14 -7.41 17.38
N PHE A 735 -24.28 -6.64 18.06
CA PHE A 735 -24.69 -5.63 19.02
C PHE A 735 -24.10 -4.24 18.72
N GLY A 736 -23.07 -4.14 17.88
CA GLY A 736 -22.36 -2.88 17.65
C GLY A 736 -21.73 -2.35 18.94
N ASP A 737 -21.86 -1.05 19.21
CA ASP A 737 -21.23 -0.43 20.38
C ASP A 737 -22.14 -0.30 21.60
N LEU A 738 -23.20 -1.12 21.69
CA LEU A 738 -24.14 -1.07 22.81
C LEU A 738 -23.43 -0.97 24.17
N GLU A 739 -23.71 0.11 24.90
CA GLU A 739 -23.18 0.36 26.23
C GLU A 739 -24.23 0.03 27.31
N THR A 740 -24.03 0.56 28.51
CA THR A 740 -24.82 0.17 29.67
C THR A 740 -26.32 0.37 29.48
N ALA A 741 -26.76 1.52 28.97
CA ALA A 741 -28.18 1.83 28.91
C ALA A 741 -28.88 1.03 27.81
N GLY A 742 -28.24 0.86 26.66
CA GLY A 742 -28.79 0.08 25.56
C GLY A 742 -28.78 -1.43 25.84
N VAL A 743 -27.75 -1.97 26.50
CA VAL A 743 -27.73 -3.39 26.92
C VAL A 743 -28.85 -3.67 27.92
N VAL A 744 -29.04 -2.83 28.94
CA VAL A 744 -30.15 -2.99 29.89
C VAL A 744 -31.49 -2.98 29.16
N ARG A 745 -31.69 -2.01 28.25
CA ARG A 745 -32.94 -1.89 27.48
C ARG A 745 -33.21 -3.12 26.61
N LEU A 746 -32.17 -3.65 25.96
CA LEU A 746 -32.27 -4.85 25.14
C LEU A 746 -32.66 -6.07 25.99
N MET A 747 -32.01 -6.27 27.14
CA MET A 747 -32.28 -7.39 28.04
C MET A 747 -33.66 -7.30 28.72
N GLU A 748 -34.16 -6.09 28.98
CA GLU A 748 -35.53 -5.87 29.48
C GLU A 748 -36.61 -6.26 28.46
N ARG A 749 -36.34 -6.02 27.17
CA ARG A 749 -37.33 -6.20 26.09
C ARG A 749 -37.35 -7.60 25.50
N ASP A 750 -36.19 -8.25 25.41
CA ASP A 750 -36.02 -9.53 24.73
C ASP A 750 -35.60 -10.62 25.73
N SER A 751 -36.53 -11.51 26.04
CA SER A 751 -36.33 -12.61 27.01
C SER A 751 -35.56 -13.81 26.43
N THR A 752 -35.34 -13.86 25.11
CA THR A 752 -34.68 -14.96 24.41
C THR A 752 -33.51 -14.45 23.56
N LEU A 753 -32.38 -14.17 24.20
CA LEU A 753 -31.14 -13.72 23.56
C LEU A 753 -30.15 -14.86 23.28
N GLN A 754 -30.58 -16.12 23.27
CA GLN A 754 -29.66 -17.25 23.07
C GLN A 754 -29.07 -17.26 21.66
N ALA A 755 -27.76 -17.46 21.54
CA ALA A 755 -27.09 -17.55 20.24
C ALA A 755 -25.89 -18.51 20.23
N ARG A 756 -25.57 -19.06 19.06
CA ARG A 756 -24.35 -19.87 18.86
C ARG A 756 -23.10 -19.00 18.83
N VAL A 757 -23.18 -17.87 18.13
CA VAL A 757 -22.10 -16.90 17.94
C VAL A 757 -22.57 -15.52 18.41
N MET A 758 -21.72 -14.80 19.14
CA MET A 758 -21.99 -13.46 19.64
C MET A 758 -20.82 -12.53 19.31
N GLU A 759 -21.10 -11.36 18.76
CA GLU A 759 -20.18 -10.22 18.81
C GLU A 759 -20.20 -9.61 20.22
N ILE A 760 -19.05 -9.31 20.81
CA ILE A 760 -19.01 -8.54 22.05
C ILE A 760 -19.20 -7.04 21.74
N PRO A 761 -20.06 -6.32 22.49
CA PRO A 761 -20.28 -4.90 22.23
C PRO A 761 -19.04 -4.03 22.43
N HIS A 762 -19.02 -2.88 21.75
CA HIS A 762 -18.12 -1.75 21.99
C HIS A 762 -16.63 -2.12 21.93
N HIS A 763 -16.25 -2.91 20.92
CA HIS A 763 -14.88 -3.42 20.71
C HIS A 763 -14.31 -4.19 21.93
N GLY A 764 -15.19 -4.67 22.81
CA GLY A 764 -14.86 -5.28 24.10
C GLY A 764 -14.41 -4.29 25.17
N SER A 765 -14.90 -3.05 25.14
CA SER A 765 -14.77 -2.11 26.27
C SER A 765 -15.47 -2.68 27.49
N TRP A 766 -14.73 -2.90 28.58
CA TRP A 766 -15.30 -3.58 29.74
C TRP A 766 -16.43 -2.79 30.38
N ARG A 767 -17.56 -3.46 30.61
CA ARG A 767 -18.71 -2.98 31.37
C ARG A 767 -19.28 -4.16 32.17
N PRO A 768 -19.70 -3.97 33.43
CA PRO A 768 -20.33 -5.03 34.22
C PRO A 768 -21.53 -5.67 33.52
N VAL A 769 -22.44 -4.86 32.96
CA VAL A 769 -23.67 -5.38 32.33
C VAL A 769 -23.41 -6.23 31.08
N VAL A 770 -22.26 -6.06 30.42
CA VAL A 770 -21.90 -6.90 29.26
C VAL A 770 -21.54 -8.32 29.71
N VAL A 771 -21.07 -8.50 30.95
CA VAL A 771 -20.90 -9.84 31.55
C VAL A 771 -22.26 -10.52 31.70
N ASP A 772 -23.25 -9.78 32.21
CA ASP A 772 -24.63 -10.29 32.35
C ASP A 772 -25.24 -10.64 30.99
N LEU A 773 -24.97 -9.82 29.95
CA LEU A 773 -25.37 -10.10 28.59
C LEU A 773 -24.73 -11.40 28.04
N ILE A 774 -23.43 -11.62 28.27
CA ILE A 774 -22.75 -12.87 27.85
C ILE A 774 -23.36 -14.10 28.53
N GLU A 775 -23.78 -13.96 29.79
CA GLU A 775 -24.47 -15.04 30.51
C GLU A 775 -25.91 -15.25 30.05
N ALA A 776 -26.62 -14.20 29.64
CA ALA A 776 -27.95 -14.32 29.05
C ALA A 776 -27.92 -14.94 27.64
N VAL A 777 -26.93 -14.58 26.81
CA VAL A 777 -26.80 -15.06 25.43
C VAL A 777 -26.28 -16.51 25.37
N GLN A 778 -25.49 -16.92 26.37
CA GLN A 778 -24.83 -18.23 26.42
C GLN A 778 -24.11 -18.65 25.12
N PRO A 779 -23.27 -17.77 24.52
CA PRO A 779 -22.65 -18.08 23.24
C PRO A 779 -21.57 -19.15 23.37
N ARG A 780 -21.41 -19.97 22.33
CA ARG A 780 -20.27 -20.88 22.21
C ARG A 780 -19.02 -20.17 21.73
N ILE A 781 -19.22 -19.24 20.80
CA ILE A 781 -18.15 -18.46 20.19
C ILE A 781 -18.43 -16.98 20.43
N ILE A 782 -17.43 -16.26 20.94
CA ILE A 782 -17.43 -14.80 21.09
C ILE A 782 -16.45 -14.22 20.07
N LEU A 783 -16.92 -13.26 19.28
CA LEU A 783 -16.14 -12.49 18.34
C LEU A 783 -15.89 -11.09 18.90
N GLN A 784 -14.64 -10.64 18.88
CA GLN A 784 -14.25 -9.29 19.30
C GLN A 784 -13.30 -8.66 18.30
N SER A 785 -13.75 -7.57 17.68
CA SER A 785 -12.87 -6.67 16.93
C SER A 785 -12.28 -5.64 17.88
N THR A 786 -10.96 -5.58 18.03
CA THR A 786 -10.32 -4.60 18.92
C THR A 786 -8.85 -4.37 18.59
N GLY A 787 -8.35 -3.16 18.88
CA GLY A 787 -6.93 -2.83 18.81
C GLY A 787 -6.12 -3.40 19.99
N PRO A 788 -4.78 -3.50 19.87
CA PRO A 788 -3.93 -4.06 20.91
C PRO A 788 -3.98 -3.28 22.23
N LEU A 789 -4.10 -1.94 22.17
CA LEU A 789 -4.15 -1.08 23.37
C LEU A 789 -5.42 -1.33 24.19
N ARG A 790 -6.59 -1.49 23.55
CA ARG A 790 -7.85 -1.78 24.25
C ARG A 790 -7.82 -3.16 24.92
N LEU A 791 -7.21 -4.15 24.27
CA LEU A 791 -7.07 -5.50 24.83
C LEU A 791 -6.29 -5.51 26.16
N GLU A 792 -5.38 -4.58 26.41
CA GLU A 792 -4.66 -4.48 27.70
C GLU A 792 -5.60 -4.18 28.87
N SER A 793 -6.69 -3.45 28.62
CA SER A 793 -7.68 -3.07 29.62
C SER A 793 -8.83 -4.09 29.76
N ASP A 794 -8.76 -5.20 29.02
CA ASP A 794 -9.80 -6.19 28.96
C ASP A 794 -9.99 -6.93 30.29
N ARG A 795 -11.26 -7.21 30.64
CA ARG A 795 -11.61 -7.97 31.85
C ARG A 795 -12.68 -9.01 31.61
N PHE A 796 -12.86 -9.46 30.36
CA PHE A 796 -13.86 -10.46 30.00
C PHE A 796 -13.37 -11.90 30.13
N ASP A 797 -12.12 -12.12 30.58
CA ASP A 797 -11.55 -13.46 30.75
C ASP A 797 -12.42 -14.38 31.63
N ALA A 798 -12.91 -13.88 32.77
CA ALA A 798 -13.75 -14.67 33.66
C ALA A 798 -15.08 -15.09 33.01
N ALA A 799 -15.75 -14.14 32.31
CA ALA A 799 -17.00 -14.37 31.61
C ALA A 799 -16.82 -15.25 30.35
N SER A 800 -15.63 -15.30 29.77
CA SER A 800 -15.36 -16.08 28.56
C SER A 800 -14.75 -17.47 28.81
N ARG A 801 -14.44 -17.86 30.06
CA ARG A 801 -13.72 -19.12 30.37
C ARG A 801 -14.32 -20.40 29.78
N ARG A 802 -15.64 -20.46 29.60
CA ARG A 802 -16.37 -21.64 29.07
C ARG A 802 -16.68 -21.52 27.57
N ARG A 803 -16.14 -20.51 26.90
CA ARG A 803 -16.52 -20.07 25.56
C ARG A 803 -15.26 -19.89 24.72
N ILE A 804 -15.36 -20.08 23.41
CA ILE A 804 -14.24 -19.82 22.50
C ILE A 804 -14.28 -18.34 22.12
N ARG A 805 -13.33 -17.55 22.60
CA ARG A 805 -13.26 -16.12 22.32
C ARG A 805 -12.15 -15.83 21.31
N PHE A 806 -12.50 -15.26 20.18
CA PHE A 806 -11.57 -14.79 19.16
C PHE A 806 -11.43 -13.27 19.20
N VAL A 807 -10.18 -12.78 19.19
CA VAL A 807 -9.86 -11.35 19.30
C VAL A 807 -8.97 -10.95 18.12
N THR A 808 -9.39 -9.98 17.32
CA THR A 808 -8.75 -9.70 16.03
C THR A 808 -7.27 -9.29 16.12
N CYS A 809 -6.86 -8.47 17.08
CA CYS A 809 -5.44 -8.10 17.24
C CYS A 809 -4.54 -9.26 17.72
N ARG A 810 -5.12 -10.24 18.42
CA ARG A 810 -4.44 -11.45 18.91
C ARG A 810 -4.38 -12.53 17.83
N ASP A 811 -5.54 -12.89 17.28
CA ASP A 811 -5.76 -14.06 16.44
C ASP A 811 -5.80 -13.76 14.93
N GLY A 812 -5.92 -12.48 14.56
CA GLY A 812 -6.23 -12.04 13.21
C GLY A 812 -7.72 -12.14 12.90
N ALA A 813 -8.06 -12.03 11.63
CA ALA A 813 -9.42 -12.18 11.14
C ALA A 813 -9.87 -13.61 11.45
N SER A 814 -11.12 -13.70 11.89
CA SER A 814 -11.71 -14.92 12.39
C SER A 814 -12.91 -15.28 11.54
N THR A 815 -12.93 -16.50 11.03
CA THR A 815 -14.01 -17.06 10.23
C THR A 815 -14.74 -18.11 11.03
N VAL A 816 -16.07 -18.02 11.09
CA VAL A 816 -16.96 -19.03 11.65
C VAL A 816 -17.92 -19.48 10.55
N THR A 817 -17.87 -20.75 10.17
CA THR A 817 -18.82 -21.35 9.22
C THR A 817 -19.73 -22.30 9.96
N ILE A 818 -21.04 -22.08 9.87
CA ILE A 818 -22.09 -22.91 10.44
C ILE A 818 -22.65 -23.79 9.32
N SER A 819 -22.46 -25.10 9.46
CA SER A 819 -23.00 -26.11 8.56
C SER A 819 -24.51 -26.28 8.77
N ARG A 820 -25.16 -26.94 7.81
CA ARG A 820 -26.62 -27.19 7.88
C ARG A 820 -27.03 -28.08 9.05
N ASP A 821 -26.13 -28.93 9.54
CA ASP A 821 -26.30 -29.78 10.72
C ASP A 821 -26.06 -29.02 12.05
N GLY A 822 -25.78 -27.71 11.99
CA GLY A 822 -25.49 -26.89 13.16
C GLY A 822 -24.07 -27.05 13.73
N SER A 823 -23.23 -27.90 13.12
CA SER A 823 -21.79 -27.94 13.43
C SER A 823 -21.11 -26.66 12.97
N MET A 824 -20.06 -26.23 13.68
CA MET A 824 -19.36 -25.00 13.38
C MET A 824 -17.89 -25.28 13.11
N ARG A 825 -17.34 -24.68 12.06
CA ARG A 825 -15.90 -24.67 11.76
C ARG A 825 -15.37 -23.27 11.99
N VAL A 826 -14.25 -23.17 12.70
CA VAL A 826 -13.59 -21.91 13.02
C VAL A 826 -12.19 -21.87 12.44
N GLU A 827 -11.81 -20.73 11.87
CA GLU A 827 -10.50 -20.48 11.27
C GLU A 827 -9.98 -19.09 11.66
N THR A 828 -8.69 -18.96 11.96
CA THR A 828 -8.04 -17.66 12.24
C THR A 828 -6.82 -17.43 11.37
N THR A 829 -6.60 -16.17 10.96
CA THR A 829 -5.53 -15.83 10.00
C THR A 829 -4.14 -15.82 10.63
N LYS A 830 -3.97 -15.18 11.80
CA LYS A 830 -2.65 -14.98 12.43
C LYS A 830 -2.26 -16.16 13.33
N SER A 831 -3.19 -16.66 14.14
CA SER A 831 -2.93 -17.83 14.99
C SER A 831 -3.03 -19.17 14.24
N GLY A 832 -3.63 -19.20 13.04
CA GLY A 832 -3.73 -20.41 12.22
C GLY A 832 -4.59 -21.50 12.85
N ILE A 833 -5.50 -21.13 13.76
CA ILE A 833 -6.39 -22.07 14.44
C ILE A 833 -7.35 -22.62 13.40
N LEU A 834 -7.47 -23.94 13.33
CA LEU A 834 -8.49 -24.62 12.54
C LEU A 834 -9.18 -25.66 13.44
N ALA A 835 -10.44 -25.43 13.79
CA ALA A 835 -11.18 -26.32 14.67
C ALA A 835 -12.62 -26.56 14.22
N SER A 836 -13.15 -27.74 14.53
CA SER A 836 -14.57 -28.07 14.38
C SER A 836 -15.22 -28.16 15.76
N VAL A 837 -16.21 -27.32 16.00
CA VAL A 837 -17.05 -27.31 17.21
C VAL A 837 -18.35 -28.04 16.86
N ARG A 838 -18.53 -29.24 17.40
CA ARG A 838 -19.79 -29.98 17.24
C ARG A 838 -20.89 -29.34 18.08
N SER A 839 -22.11 -29.31 17.54
CA SER A 839 -23.31 -29.09 18.37
C SER A 839 -23.47 -30.31 19.29
N PRO A 840 -23.83 -30.14 20.57
CA PRO A 840 -24.21 -31.23 21.45
C PRO A 840 -25.50 -31.85 20.96
#